data_AF-A0A5A7TD17-F1
#
_entry.id   AF-A0A5A7TD17-F1
#
_cell.length_a   1.000
_cell.length_b   1.000
_cell.length_c   1.000
_cell.angle_alpha   90.00
_cell.angle_beta   90.00
_cell.angle_gamma   90.00
#
_symmetry.space_group_name_H-M   'P 1'
#
loop_
_entity.id
_entity.type
_entity.pdbx_description
1 polymer ?
#
loop_
_entity_poly.entity_id
_entity_poly.type
_entity_poly.pdbx_seq_one_letter_code
_entity_poly.pdbx_strand_id
1 'polypeptide(L)'
;MASPATIMERRASITSISSPPPPNYYSISLPLPPLRKYDVFLSHRAKDTGHSFAADLHEALTSQGIVVFRDDVDEEDEEKPYGVEEKMKAVEESRSSIVVFSENYGSFVCMKEVGKIAMCKELMDQLVLPIFYKIDPGNVRKQKGNFEKYFNQHEANPKIDIEEVENWRYSMNQVGHLSGWHVQDSQSEEGSIIDEVVKHIFNKLRPDLFRYDDKLVGITPRLHQINMLLGIGLDDVRFVGIWGMGGIGKTTLARIIYKSVSHLFDGCYFLDNVKEALKKEDIASLQQKLITGTLMKRNIDIPNADGATLIKRRISKIKALIILDDVNHLSQLQKLAGGLDWFGSGSRVIVTTRDEHLLISHGIERRYNVEVLKIEEGLQLFSQKAFGEEHPKEEYFDLCSQVVNYAGGLPLAIEVLGSSLRNKPMEDWINAVEKLWEVRDKEIIEKLKISYYMLEESEQKIFLDIACFFKRKSKNQAIEILESFGFPAVLGLEILEEKCLITTPHDKLQIHDLIQEMGQEIVRHTFPNEPEKRTRLWLREDINLALSRDQGTEAIEGIMMDFDEEGESHLNAKAFSSMTNLRVLKLNNVHLCEEIEYLSDQLRFLNWHGYPLKTLPSNFNPTNLLELELPNSSIHHLWTTSKSMETLKVINLSDSLFLSKTPDFSVVPNLERLVLSGCVELHQLHHSLGNLKHLIQLNLRNCKKLTNIPFNICLESLKILVLSGCSSLTHFPKISSNMNYLLELHLEETSIKVLHSSIGHLTSLVVLNLKNCTNLLKLPSTIGSLTSLKTLNLNGCSKLDSLPESLGNISSLEKLDITSTCVDQAPMSFQLLTKLEILNCQGLSRKFLHSLFPTWNFTRKFTIYSQGLKVTNWFTFGCSLRILNLSDCNLWDGDLPNDLRSLASLQILHLSKNHFTKLPESICHLVNLRDLFLVECFHLLSLPKLPLSVREVDAKDCVSLKEYYNKEKQIPSSEMGITFIRCPISNEPSESYTIDQPNLSAIHLRTTTQRYIEVLTWQQVTYFFLIPYPDFIACFEEKKYGFSITAHCPPDYISEENPRIGIALGAAFEVDQQQFESDSNNIDSKICCEFTVKMETDECPIKSPLVFDGNTYELDIPMGLSFFYIPMKEISSWLNQCCCIDVSIITDNPLVKVKWCGASILYEQNAGSFIGNIVEGLFGSPGKYHTSIVDHLLNRQNRVNNISTLKDGGARYKTSWFSALQR
;
A
#
# COMPACT_ATOMS: atom_id res chain seq x y z
N MET A 1 -21.12 73.53 22.40
CA MET A 1 -21.26 73.20 23.83
C MET A 1 -22.65 72.63 24.06
N ALA A 2 -22.73 71.49 24.76
CA ALA A 2 -23.90 70.74 25.26
C ALA A 2 -24.81 69.99 24.26
N SER A 3 -24.68 68.64 24.26
CA SER A 3 -25.71 67.56 24.46
C SER A 3 -27.07 67.60 23.74
N PRO A 4 -27.80 66.47 23.47
CA PRO A 4 -27.50 65.02 23.41
C PRO A 4 -27.95 64.37 22.06
N ALA A 5 -27.60 63.10 21.74
CA ALA A 5 -28.20 62.42 20.59
C ALA A 5 -28.40 60.90 20.78
N THR A 6 -29.68 60.51 20.70
CA THR A 6 -30.25 59.16 20.64
C THR A 6 -31.05 59.05 19.34
N ILE A 7 -30.94 57.89 18.66
CA ILE A 7 -32.01 57.13 17.98
C ILE A 7 -32.73 57.70 16.71
N MET A 8 -32.86 56.81 15.70
CA MET A 8 -33.74 56.79 14.49
C MET A 8 -33.37 57.75 13.33
N GLU A 9 -33.27 57.31 12.07
CA GLU A 9 -34.39 56.86 11.22
C GLU A 9 -33.99 56.12 9.91
N ARG A 10 -34.76 55.06 9.59
CA ARG A 10 -35.46 54.76 8.30
C ARG A 10 -34.69 54.78 6.96
N ARG A 11 -34.58 53.63 6.27
CA ARG A 11 -35.55 52.95 5.34
C ARG A 11 -35.47 53.41 3.87
N ALA A 12 -35.26 52.40 3.02
CA ALA A 12 -35.75 52.22 1.63
C ALA A 12 -35.20 53.20 0.56
N SER A 13 -34.83 52.80 -0.66
CA SER A 13 -35.63 52.05 -1.65
C SER A 13 -34.70 51.63 -2.83
N ILE A 14 -34.75 50.39 -3.35
CA ILE A 14 -35.40 49.95 -4.62
C ILE A 14 -34.70 50.53 -5.89
N THR A 15 -34.14 49.77 -6.86
CA THR A 15 -34.78 48.74 -7.75
C THR A 15 -33.76 47.98 -8.65
N SER A 16 -34.09 46.69 -8.95
CA SER A 16 -34.01 45.98 -10.27
C SER A 16 -32.62 45.64 -10.88
N ILE A 17 -32.29 44.48 -11.47
CA ILE A 17 -32.99 43.28 -12.00
C ILE A 17 -32.02 42.07 -11.88
N SER A 18 -32.48 40.92 -11.37
CA SER A 18 -31.76 39.64 -11.46
C SER A 18 -32.38 38.73 -12.53
N SER A 19 -31.52 38.12 -13.34
CA SER A 19 -31.80 36.97 -14.22
C SER A 19 -31.02 35.75 -13.67
N PRO A 20 -31.45 34.51 -13.94
CA PRO A 20 -31.23 33.37 -13.04
C PRO A 20 -29.84 32.71 -13.21
N PRO A 21 -29.25 32.12 -12.16
CA PRO A 21 -28.08 31.27 -12.31
C PRO A 21 -28.48 29.85 -12.79
N PRO A 22 -27.58 29.16 -13.53
CA PRO A 22 -27.75 27.77 -13.97
C PRO A 22 -27.63 26.77 -12.80
N PRO A 23 -28.09 25.51 -12.97
CA PRO A 23 -28.41 24.61 -11.87
C PRO A 23 -27.16 24.01 -11.21
N ASN A 24 -27.06 24.17 -9.88
CA ASN A 24 -26.14 23.42 -9.02
C ASN A 24 -26.67 22.00 -8.83
N TYR A 25 -25.82 21.01 -9.14
CA TYR A 25 -25.96 19.65 -8.60
C TYR A 25 -25.64 19.70 -7.10
N TYR A 26 -26.68 19.72 -6.27
CA TYR A 26 -26.58 19.55 -4.83
C TYR A 26 -26.32 18.07 -4.51
N SER A 27 -25.22 17.80 -3.81
CA SER A 27 -25.13 16.68 -2.88
C SER A 27 -26.21 16.86 -1.81
N ILE A 28 -27.20 15.96 -1.79
CA ILE A 28 -28.26 15.97 -0.78
C ILE A 28 -27.64 15.49 0.53
N SER A 29 -27.24 16.41 1.39
CA SER A 29 -27.26 16.17 2.83
C SER A 29 -28.72 16.29 3.27
N LEU A 30 -29.37 15.16 3.57
CA LEU A 30 -30.63 15.18 4.28
C LEU A 30 -30.35 15.75 5.68
N PRO A 31 -30.99 16.86 6.11
CA PRO A 31 -30.95 17.27 7.50
C PRO A 31 -31.46 16.10 8.36
N LEU A 32 -30.80 15.82 9.49
CA LEU A 32 -31.32 14.87 10.47
C LEU A 32 -32.77 15.27 10.85
N PRO A 33 -33.77 14.39 10.70
CA PRO A 33 -35.08 14.67 11.27
C PRO A 33 -34.94 14.76 12.81
N PRO A 34 -35.69 15.65 13.49
CA PRO A 34 -35.64 15.78 14.94
C PRO A 34 -35.95 14.43 15.61
N LEU A 35 -35.31 14.16 16.75
CA LEU A 35 -35.61 13.00 17.62
C LEU A 35 -37.11 13.02 17.98
N ARG A 36 -37.89 12.19 17.29
CA ARG A 36 -39.33 12.02 17.52
C ARG A 36 -39.53 11.14 18.77
N LYS A 37 -40.42 11.55 19.66
CA LYS A 37 -40.64 10.93 20.97
C LYS A 37 -41.34 9.57 20.88
N TYR A 38 -42.15 9.37 19.84
CA TYR A 38 -42.91 8.15 19.63
C TYR A 38 -42.62 7.56 18.23
N ASP A 39 -42.65 6.23 18.13
CA ASP A 39 -42.51 5.52 16.86
C ASP A 39 -43.82 5.47 16.09
N VAL A 40 -44.94 5.30 16.80
CA VAL A 40 -46.28 5.19 16.22
C VAL A 40 -47.29 6.00 17.03
N PHE A 41 -48.08 6.84 16.36
CA PHE A 41 -49.34 7.37 16.86
C PHE A 41 -50.49 6.46 16.42
N LEU A 42 -51.27 5.93 17.37
CA LEU A 42 -52.43 5.10 17.06
C LEU A 42 -53.72 5.90 17.20
N SER A 43 -54.30 6.31 16.07
CA SER A 43 -55.59 6.99 16.03
C SER A 43 -56.74 6.00 15.87
N HIS A 44 -57.64 5.94 16.84
CA HIS A 44 -58.80 5.04 16.82
C HIS A 44 -59.97 5.59 17.64
N ARG A 45 -61.17 5.02 17.46
CA ARG A 45 -62.32 5.30 18.32
C ARG A 45 -62.53 4.16 19.31
N ALA A 46 -62.28 4.40 20.60
CA ALA A 46 -62.37 3.39 21.66
C ALA A 46 -63.76 2.71 21.73
N LYS A 47 -64.86 3.44 21.53
CA LYS A 47 -66.23 2.88 21.51
C LYS A 47 -66.47 1.81 20.43
N ASP A 48 -65.74 1.87 19.31
CA ASP A 48 -65.94 0.96 18.17
C ASP A 48 -64.89 -0.16 18.10
N THR A 49 -63.71 0.11 18.66
CA THR A 49 -62.51 -0.75 18.55
C THR A 49 -62.07 -1.34 19.91
N GLY A 50 -62.79 -1.03 20.99
CA GLY A 50 -62.44 -1.32 22.38
C GLY A 50 -62.57 -2.79 22.82
N HIS A 51 -61.65 -3.18 23.72
CA HIS A 51 -61.33 -4.51 24.29
C HIS A 51 -60.91 -5.66 23.35
N SER A 52 -60.79 -5.45 22.04
CA SER A 52 -60.24 -6.46 21.12
C SER A 52 -59.14 -5.86 20.24
N PHE A 53 -59.48 -5.39 19.04
CA PHE A 53 -58.50 -5.12 17.98
C PHE A 53 -57.44 -4.04 18.29
N ALA A 54 -57.84 -2.84 18.74
CA ALA A 54 -56.87 -1.75 18.97
C ALA A 54 -55.95 -2.03 20.16
N ALA A 55 -56.45 -2.78 21.16
CA ALA A 55 -55.66 -3.19 22.32
C ALA A 55 -54.65 -4.28 21.94
N ASP A 56 -55.08 -5.28 21.18
CA ASP A 56 -54.22 -6.35 20.66
C ASP A 56 -53.15 -5.80 19.71
N LEU A 57 -53.49 -4.83 18.85
CA LEU A 57 -52.53 -4.15 17.98
C LEU A 57 -51.49 -3.36 18.79
N HIS A 58 -51.93 -2.64 19.82
CA HIS A 58 -51.01 -1.92 20.71
C HIS A 58 -50.07 -2.86 21.46
N GLU A 59 -50.59 -3.96 22.02
CA GLU A 59 -49.79 -4.97 22.72
C GLU A 59 -48.79 -5.63 21.76
N ALA A 60 -49.23 -6.00 20.55
CA ALA A 60 -48.37 -6.60 19.53
C ALA A 60 -47.24 -5.65 19.09
N LEU A 61 -47.52 -4.36 18.86
CA LEU A 61 -46.50 -3.35 18.56
C LEU A 61 -45.53 -3.17 19.73
N THR A 62 -46.03 -3.05 20.96
CA THR A 62 -45.21 -2.88 22.15
C THR A 62 -44.32 -4.10 22.41
N SER A 63 -44.83 -5.31 22.15
CA SER A 63 -44.07 -6.56 22.29
C SER A 63 -42.86 -6.66 21.35
N GLN A 64 -42.89 -5.92 20.23
CA GLN A 64 -41.78 -5.78 19.28
C GLN A 64 -40.84 -4.61 19.61
N GLY A 65 -41.01 -3.95 20.76
CA GLY A 65 -40.18 -2.84 21.21
C GLY A 65 -40.47 -1.50 20.53
N ILE A 66 -41.63 -1.34 19.88
CA ILE A 66 -42.07 -0.10 19.23
C ILE A 66 -42.72 0.80 20.28
N VAL A 67 -42.29 2.06 20.38
CA VAL A 67 -42.86 3.04 21.32
C VAL A 67 -44.14 3.64 20.73
N VAL A 68 -45.30 3.17 21.18
CA VAL A 68 -46.61 3.61 20.69
C VAL A 68 -47.21 4.65 21.62
N PHE A 69 -47.69 5.77 21.07
CA PHE A 69 -48.58 6.67 21.79
C PHE A 69 -50.02 6.16 21.62
N ARG A 70 -50.65 5.82 22.75
CA ARG A 70 -52.04 5.38 22.84
C ARG A 70 -52.81 6.33 23.74
N ASP A 71 -54.00 6.71 23.29
CA ASP A 71 -54.94 7.48 24.08
C ASP A 71 -55.90 6.53 24.79
N ASP A 72 -55.82 6.48 26.13
CA ASP A 72 -56.69 5.65 26.98
C ASP A 72 -57.83 6.47 27.62
N VAL A 73 -58.08 7.71 27.18
CA VAL A 73 -59.13 8.56 27.75
C VAL A 73 -60.45 8.36 27.00
N ASP A 74 -61.41 7.69 27.66
CA ASP A 74 -62.80 7.64 27.23
C ASP A 74 -63.43 9.04 27.25
N GLU A 75 -63.59 9.67 26.08
CA GLU A 75 -64.23 10.99 25.96
C GLU A 75 -65.76 10.84 25.97
N GLU A 76 -66.38 10.93 27.16
CA GLU A 76 -67.82 11.23 27.34
C GLU A 76 -68.12 12.71 27.63
N ASP A 77 -67.11 13.59 27.76
CA ASP A 77 -67.32 15.01 28.05
C ASP A 77 -66.90 15.92 26.87
N GLU A 78 -67.87 16.31 26.03
CA GLU A 78 -67.71 17.29 24.93
C GLU A 78 -67.40 18.74 25.42
N GLU A 79 -67.11 18.97 26.72
CA GLU A 79 -66.99 20.30 27.32
C GLU A 79 -65.62 20.67 27.92
N LYS A 80 -64.57 19.84 27.80
CA LYS A 80 -63.22 20.23 28.30
C LYS A 80 -62.10 19.98 27.29
N PRO A 81 -61.40 21.02 26.80
CA PRO A 81 -60.31 20.91 25.82
C PRO A 81 -58.95 20.61 26.48
N TYR A 82 -58.92 19.82 27.55
CA TYR A 82 -57.65 19.42 28.17
C TYR A 82 -57.18 18.11 27.51
N GLY A 83 -56.09 18.20 26.73
CA GLY A 83 -55.42 17.06 26.10
C GLY A 83 -55.40 17.06 24.56
N VAL A 84 -56.25 17.85 23.89
CA VAL A 84 -56.26 17.91 22.42
C VAL A 84 -54.94 18.46 21.86
N GLU A 85 -54.37 19.51 22.47
CA GLU A 85 -53.06 20.04 22.07
C GLU A 85 -51.92 19.03 22.27
N GLU A 86 -51.97 18.25 23.36
CA GLU A 86 -50.98 17.19 23.62
C GLU A 86 -51.10 16.05 22.61
N LYS A 87 -52.33 15.68 22.20
CA LYS A 87 -52.56 14.70 21.13
C LYS A 87 -52.02 15.20 19.78
N MET A 88 -52.31 16.45 19.42
CA MET A 88 -51.79 17.03 18.16
C MET A 88 -50.26 17.10 18.18
N LYS A 89 -49.67 17.40 19.34
CA LYS A 89 -48.21 17.37 19.52
C LYS A 89 -47.65 15.95 19.44
N ALA A 90 -48.35 14.95 20.00
CA ALA A 90 -47.95 13.55 19.88
C ALA A 90 -48.00 13.06 18.42
N VAL A 91 -48.95 13.53 17.61
CA VAL A 91 -48.96 13.29 16.15
C VAL A 91 -47.70 13.85 15.49
N GLU A 92 -47.31 15.09 15.79
CA GLU A 92 -46.09 15.71 15.26
C GLU A 92 -44.81 14.99 15.75
N GLU A 93 -44.80 14.56 17.01
CA GLU A 93 -43.69 13.86 17.67
C GLU A 93 -43.65 12.35 17.33
N SER A 94 -44.51 11.85 16.43
CA SER A 94 -44.57 10.45 16.01
C SER A 94 -43.92 10.21 14.65
N ARG A 95 -43.21 9.09 14.48
CA ARG A 95 -42.61 8.71 13.19
C ARG A 95 -43.62 8.17 12.17
N SER A 96 -44.62 7.45 12.66
CA SER A 96 -45.72 6.91 11.85
C SER A 96 -47.06 7.14 12.54
N SER A 97 -48.14 7.13 11.77
CA SER A 97 -49.51 7.22 12.25
C SER A 97 -50.35 6.07 11.68
N ILE A 98 -50.94 5.25 12.55
CA ILE A 98 -51.95 4.26 12.17
C ILE A 98 -53.33 4.87 12.38
N VAL A 99 -54.19 4.82 11.37
CA VAL A 99 -55.54 5.37 11.44
C VAL A 99 -56.56 4.24 11.30
N VAL A 100 -57.24 3.90 12.39
CA VAL A 100 -58.26 2.84 12.40
C VAL A 100 -59.64 3.45 12.16
N PHE A 101 -60.04 3.51 10.88
CA PHE A 101 -61.36 3.97 10.48
C PHE A 101 -62.43 2.94 10.89
N SER A 102 -63.42 3.42 11.63
CA SER A 102 -64.58 2.69 12.14
C SER A 102 -65.86 3.50 11.89
N GLU A 103 -67.03 2.90 12.10
CA GLU A 103 -68.32 3.50 11.76
C GLU A 103 -68.57 4.87 12.45
N ASN A 104 -68.07 5.07 13.67
CA ASN A 104 -68.23 6.29 14.46
C ASN A 104 -66.94 7.10 14.60
N TYR A 105 -65.97 6.88 13.70
CA TYR A 105 -64.70 7.64 13.69
C TYR A 105 -64.88 9.14 13.35
N GLY A 106 -66.06 9.57 12.87
CA GLY A 106 -66.35 10.96 12.47
C GLY A 106 -66.42 12.02 13.60
N SER A 107 -65.98 11.71 14.82
CA SER A 107 -66.04 12.63 15.95
C SER A 107 -65.12 13.85 15.76
N PHE A 108 -65.40 14.94 16.49
CA PHE A 108 -64.62 16.19 16.38
C PHE A 108 -63.10 15.98 16.59
N VAL A 109 -62.72 15.21 17.62
CA VAL A 109 -61.31 14.96 17.95
C VAL A 109 -60.62 14.10 16.89
N CYS A 110 -61.27 13.02 16.43
CA CYS A 110 -60.72 12.16 15.37
C CYS A 110 -60.59 12.92 14.03
N MET A 111 -61.49 13.85 13.73
CA MET A 111 -61.36 14.71 12.53
C MET A 111 -60.17 15.66 12.64
N LYS A 112 -59.91 16.24 13.83
CA LYS A 112 -58.68 17.01 14.06
C LYS A 112 -57.42 16.16 13.92
N GLU A 113 -57.42 14.93 14.44
CA GLU A 113 -56.29 14.00 14.31
C GLU A 113 -56.00 13.68 12.85
N VAL A 114 -57.02 13.32 12.05
CA VAL A 114 -56.83 13.04 10.61
C VAL A 114 -56.37 14.28 9.84
N GLY A 115 -56.91 15.46 10.16
CA GLY A 115 -56.43 16.72 9.60
C GLY A 115 -54.94 16.94 9.89
N LYS A 116 -54.52 16.70 11.13
CA LYS A 116 -53.13 16.85 11.54
C LYS A 116 -52.21 15.79 10.94
N ILE A 117 -52.66 14.53 10.87
CA ILE A 117 -51.93 13.42 10.26
C ILE A 117 -51.73 13.67 8.76
N ALA A 118 -52.75 14.14 8.04
CA ALA A 118 -52.63 14.50 6.62
C ALA A 118 -51.61 15.64 6.42
N MET A 119 -51.64 16.66 7.28
CA MET A 119 -50.65 17.73 7.28
C MET A 119 -49.23 17.21 7.56
N CYS A 120 -49.04 16.35 8.58
CA CYS A 120 -47.74 15.76 8.91
C CYS A 120 -47.22 14.81 7.82
N LYS A 121 -48.11 14.15 7.08
CA LYS A 121 -47.75 13.36 5.91
C LYS A 121 -47.16 14.24 4.80
N GLU A 122 -47.81 15.37 4.49
CA GLU A 122 -47.36 16.27 3.41
C GLU A 122 -46.11 17.08 3.79
N LEU A 123 -46.03 17.59 5.02
CA LEU A 123 -44.97 18.51 5.44
C LEU A 123 -43.77 17.82 6.12
N MET A 124 -43.99 16.66 6.75
CA MET A 124 -43.00 15.98 7.60
C MET A 124 -42.70 14.54 7.16
N ASP A 125 -43.15 14.16 5.96
CA ASP A 125 -43.01 12.83 5.35
C ASP A 125 -43.38 11.68 6.31
N GLN A 126 -44.39 11.89 7.17
CA GLN A 126 -44.82 10.90 8.15
C GLN A 126 -45.46 9.69 7.44
N LEU A 127 -45.08 8.48 7.84
CA LEU A 127 -45.72 7.26 7.34
C LEU A 127 -47.14 7.15 7.89
N VAL A 128 -48.14 7.09 7.00
CA VAL A 128 -49.56 6.97 7.39
C VAL A 128 -50.15 5.67 6.86
N LEU A 129 -50.77 4.90 7.74
CA LEU A 129 -51.29 3.55 7.47
C LEU A 129 -52.78 3.46 7.87
N PRO A 130 -53.73 3.47 6.91
CA PRO A 130 -55.14 3.30 7.23
C PRO A 130 -55.52 1.82 7.44
N ILE A 131 -56.37 1.57 8.43
CA ILE A 131 -57.04 0.29 8.67
C ILE A 131 -58.54 0.56 8.63
N PHE A 132 -59.25 -0.10 7.73
CA PHE A 132 -60.70 -0.02 7.55
C PHE A 132 -61.35 -1.13 8.37
N TYR A 133 -61.68 -0.84 9.62
CA TYR A 133 -62.23 -1.80 10.58
C TYR A 133 -63.75 -1.83 10.50
N LYS A 134 -64.30 -2.94 10.02
CA LYS A 134 -65.74 -3.21 9.83
C LYS A 134 -66.47 -2.13 9.05
N ILE A 135 -65.76 -1.48 8.12
CA ILE A 135 -66.28 -0.38 7.32
C ILE A 135 -65.77 -0.47 5.89
N ASP A 136 -66.67 -0.20 4.92
CA ASP A 136 -66.29 -0.10 3.51
C ASP A 136 -65.36 1.12 3.31
N PRO A 137 -64.14 0.94 2.77
CA PRO A 137 -63.25 2.05 2.41
C PRO A 137 -63.93 3.09 1.50
N GLY A 138 -64.90 2.68 0.68
CA GLY A 138 -65.71 3.57 -0.15
C GLY A 138 -66.50 4.60 0.65
N ASN A 139 -66.97 4.26 1.86
CA ASN A 139 -67.66 5.17 2.76
C ASN A 139 -66.72 6.19 3.37
N VAL A 140 -65.48 5.81 3.71
CA VAL A 140 -64.44 6.74 4.19
C VAL A 140 -64.01 7.70 3.09
N ARG A 141 -63.75 7.20 1.88
CA ARG A 141 -63.28 8.00 0.72
C ARG A 141 -64.31 9.01 0.23
N LYS A 142 -65.59 8.64 0.23
CA LYS A 142 -66.70 9.50 -0.25
C LYS A 142 -67.44 10.20 0.89
N GLN A 143 -67.00 10.00 2.14
CA GLN A 143 -67.64 10.48 3.37
C GLN A 143 -69.15 10.17 3.40
N LYS A 144 -69.52 8.94 3.02
CA LYS A 144 -70.92 8.46 2.95
C LYS A 144 -71.28 7.62 4.17
N GLY A 145 -72.58 7.42 4.40
CA GLY A 145 -73.07 6.64 5.54
C GLY A 145 -73.05 7.47 6.83
N ASN A 146 -72.49 6.94 7.91
CA ASN A 146 -72.49 7.65 9.19
C ASN A 146 -71.60 8.92 9.19
N PHE A 147 -70.55 8.96 8.36
CA PHE A 147 -69.70 10.15 8.21
C PHE A 147 -70.46 11.37 7.69
N GLU A 148 -71.44 11.17 6.80
CA GLU A 148 -72.26 12.27 6.27
C GLU A 148 -73.04 12.97 7.39
N LYS A 149 -73.53 12.21 8.37
CA LYS A 149 -74.21 12.76 9.55
C LYS A 149 -73.24 13.57 10.42
N TYR A 150 -72.04 13.06 10.67
CA TYR A 150 -71.03 13.76 11.47
C TYR A 150 -70.58 15.07 10.82
N PHE A 151 -70.28 15.06 9.51
CA PHE A 151 -69.90 16.29 8.83
C PHE A 151 -71.03 17.32 8.78
N ASN A 152 -72.29 16.90 8.58
CA ASN A 152 -73.43 17.81 8.66
C ASN A 152 -73.60 18.41 10.07
N GLN A 153 -73.29 17.65 11.13
CA GLN A 153 -73.31 18.14 12.51
C GLN A 153 -72.18 19.15 12.76
N HIS A 154 -70.97 18.91 12.23
CA HIS A 154 -69.85 19.85 12.35
C HIS A 154 -70.11 21.15 11.57
N GLU A 155 -70.66 21.08 10.36
CA GLU A 155 -71.05 22.25 9.55
C GLU A 155 -72.17 23.08 10.22
N ALA A 156 -73.06 22.43 10.97
CA ALA A 156 -74.11 23.12 11.72
C ALA A 156 -73.64 23.72 13.06
N ASN A 157 -72.41 23.42 13.50
CA ASN A 157 -71.88 23.90 14.78
C ASN A 157 -71.18 25.27 14.61
N PRO A 158 -71.74 26.36 15.17
CA PRO A 158 -71.19 27.71 14.98
C PRO A 158 -69.83 27.93 15.67
N LYS A 159 -69.31 26.96 16.45
CA LYS A 159 -67.97 27.01 17.05
C LYS A 159 -66.87 26.48 16.14
N ILE A 160 -67.22 25.87 15.00
CA ILE A 160 -66.28 25.25 14.06
C ILE A 160 -66.32 26.05 12.77
N ASP A 161 -65.15 26.39 12.24
CA ASP A 161 -65.06 27.09 10.97
C ASP A 161 -65.43 26.14 9.82
N ILE A 162 -66.25 26.60 8.88
CA ILE A 162 -66.65 25.82 7.71
C ILE A 162 -65.41 25.43 6.89
N GLU A 163 -64.40 26.30 6.81
CA GLU A 163 -63.13 26.02 6.13
C GLU A 163 -62.36 24.88 6.82
N GLU A 164 -62.45 24.76 8.15
CA GLU A 164 -61.84 23.66 8.92
C GLU A 164 -62.54 22.32 8.62
N VAL A 165 -63.87 22.33 8.49
CA VAL A 165 -64.65 21.14 8.14
C VAL A 165 -64.39 20.68 6.71
N GLU A 166 -64.26 21.61 5.75
CA GLU A 166 -63.85 21.30 4.38
C GLU A 166 -62.44 20.68 4.33
N ASN A 167 -61.51 21.21 5.13
CA ASN A 167 -60.17 20.64 5.25
C ASN A 167 -60.18 19.22 5.84
N TRP A 168 -61.05 18.93 6.81
CA TRP A 168 -61.22 17.56 7.33
C TRP A 168 -61.80 16.62 6.27
N ARG A 169 -62.77 17.07 5.46
CA ARG A 169 -63.29 16.27 4.33
C ARG A 169 -62.16 15.93 3.35
N TYR A 170 -61.31 16.90 3.02
CA TYR A 170 -60.15 16.69 2.15
C TYR A 170 -59.14 15.72 2.78
N SER A 171 -58.77 15.93 4.05
CA SER A 171 -57.79 15.11 4.77
C SER A 171 -58.24 13.66 4.91
N MET A 172 -59.52 13.43 5.25
CA MET A 172 -60.10 12.09 5.34
C MET A 172 -60.18 11.39 3.99
N ASN A 173 -60.47 12.14 2.92
CA ASN A 173 -60.41 11.63 1.56
C ASN A 173 -58.97 11.19 1.20
N GLN A 174 -57.97 12.03 1.47
CA GLN A 174 -56.56 11.74 1.18
C GLN A 174 -56.06 10.49 1.92
N VAL A 175 -56.26 10.43 3.24
CA VAL A 175 -55.85 9.28 4.05
C VAL A 175 -56.63 8.02 3.65
N GLY A 176 -57.93 8.14 3.33
CA GLY A 176 -58.76 7.04 2.87
C GLY A 176 -58.37 6.47 1.48
N HIS A 177 -57.65 7.23 0.65
CA HIS A 177 -57.14 6.75 -0.64
C HIS A 177 -55.80 6.02 -0.52
N LEU A 178 -55.14 6.05 0.64
CA LEU A 178 -53.93 5.28 0.87
C LEU A 178 -54.23 3.78 0.87
N SER A 179 -53.23 2.99 0.48
CA SER A 179 -53.29 1.53 0.57
C SER A 179 -53.27 1.12 2.04
N GLY A 180 -54.18 0.25 2.44
CA GLY A 180 -54.37 -0.17 3.83
C GLY A 180 -55.11 -1.49 3.95
N TRP A 181 -55.39 -1.90 5.18
CA TRP A 181 -55.99 -3.20 5.50
C TRP A 181 -57.50 -3.07 5.75
N HIS A 182 -58.26 -4.10 5.40
CA HIS A 182 -59.72 -4.13 5.55
C HIS A 182 -60.13 -5.34 6.39
N VAL A 183 -60.83 -5.10 7.50
CA VAL A 183 -61.17 -6.12 8.50
C VAL A 183 -62.69 -6.29 8.52
N GLN A 184 -63.22 -7.47 8.15
CA GLN A 184 -64.66 -7.63 7.87
C GLN A 184 -65.49 -8.57 8.77
N ASP A 185 -64.93 -9.44 9.64
CA ASP A 185 -65.60 -10.00 10.87
C ASP A 185 -65.07 -11.35 11.42
N SER A 186 -63.96 -11.96 10.94
CA SER A 186 -63.46 -13.21 11.56
C SER A 186 -62.34 -12.98 12.60
N GLN A 187 -62.48 -13.55 13.81
CA GLN A 187 -61.45 -13.49 14.87
C GLN A 187 -60.09 -14.07 14.43
N SER A 188 -60.07 -14.96 13.44
CA SER A 188 -58.83 -15.51 12.86
C SER A 188 -58.12 -14.54 11.90
N GLU A 189 -58.84 -13.65 11.23
CA GLU A 189 -58.25 -12.65 10.32
C GLU A 189 -57.68 -11.46 11.10
N GLU A 190 -58.26 -11.10 12.24
CA GLU A 190 -57.79 -9.99 13.08
C GLU A 190 -56.34 -10.20 13.54
N GLY A 191 -56.00 -11.38 14.06
CA GLY A 191 -54.63 -11.70 14.48
C GLY A 191 -53.62 -11.67 13.33
N SER A 192 -54.00 -12.22 12.15
CA SER A 192 -53.13 -12.21 10.98
C SER A 192 -52.87 -10.80 10.44
N ILE A 193 -53.88 -9.93 10.47
CA ILE A 193 -53.76 -8.54 10.03
C ILE A 193 -52.93 -7.74 11.03
N ILE A 194 -53.09 -7.97 12.34
CA ILE A 194 -52.25 -7.36 13.38
C ILE A 194 -50.78 -7.75 13.14
N ASP A 195 -50.49 -9.03 12.95
CA ASP A 195 -49.13 -9.50 12.66
C ASP A 195 -48.57 -8.87 11.38
N GLU A 196 -49.38 -8.72 10.33
CA GLU A 196 -48.98 -8.09 9.07
C GLU A 196 -48.67 -6.59 9.25
N VAL A 197 -49.52 -5.86 9.96
CA VAL A 197 -49.36 -4.43 10.25
C VAL A 197 -48.12 -4.20 11.12
N VAL A 198 -47.96 -4.98 12.19
CA VAL A 198 -46.79 -4.90 13.09
C VAL A 198 -45.51 -5.17 12.31
N LYS A 199 -45.48 -6.22 11.48
CA LYS A 199 -44.35 -6.53 10.61
C LYS A 199 -44.07 -5.43 9.60
N HIS A 200 -45.11 -4.82 9.01
CA HIS A 200 -44.98 -3.72 8.06
C HIS A 200 -44.33 -2.49 8.71
N ILE A 201 -44.81 -2.11 9.89
CA ILE A 201 -44.30 -0.96 10.66
C ILE A 201 -42.88 -1.21 11.13
N PHE A 202 -42.63 -2.38 11.73
CA PHE A 202 -41.30 -2.77 12.18
C PHE A 202 -40.28 -2.72 11.04
N ASN A 203 -40.65 -3.17 9.84
CA ASN A 203 -39.79 -3.09 8.66
C ASN A 203 -39.56 -1.66 8.14
N LYS A 204 -40.58 -0.80 8.21
CA LYS A 204 -40.51 0.59 7.74
C LYS A 204 -39.75 1.52 8.70
N LEU A 205 -39.89 1.31 10.01
CA LEU A 205 -39.20 2.09 11.05
C LEU A 205 -37.78 1.58 11.34
N ARG A 206 -37.43 0.42 10.79
CA ARG A 206 -36.15 -0.30 11.00
C ARG A 206 -34.87 0.52 10.78
N PRO A 207 -34.74 1.36 9.73
CA PRO A 207 -33.50 2.11 9.48
C PRO A 207 -33.19 3.13 10.59
N ASP A 208 -34.23 3.58 11.30
CA ASP A 208 -34.20 4.74 12.18
C ASP A 208 -34.27 4.36 13.68
N LEU A 209 -34.65 3.13 14.01
CA LEU A 209 -34.62 2.53 15.36
C LEU A 209 -33.21 2.09 15.81
N PHE A 210 -32.29 1.90 14.86
CA PHE A 210 -30.94 1.38 15.11
C PHE A 210 -29.84 2.34 14.61
N ARG A 211 -30.08 3.66 14.70
CA ARG A 211 -29.02 4.65 14.46
C ARG A 211 -27.87 4.44 15.45
N TYR A 212 -26.67 4.56 14.91
CA TYR A 212 -25.39 4.30 15.56
C TYR A 212 -25.19 5.15 16.82
N ASP A 213 -24.33 4.67 17.70
CA ASP A 213 -23.62 5.53 18.64
C ASP A 213 -22.55 6.24 17.79
N ASP A 214 -22.66 7.57 17.61
CA ASP A 214 -21.95 8.40 16.62
C ASP A 214 -20.41 8.50 16.82
N LYS A 215 -19.77 7.55 17.51
CA LYS A 215 -18.38 7.65 17.99
C LYS A 215 -17.47 6.49 17.58
N LEU A 216 -17.84 5.75 16.55
CA LEU A 216 -17.08 4.61 16.06
C LEU A 216 -16.44 4.93 14.71
N VAL A 217 -15.13 4.72 14.59
CA VAL A 217 -14.34 5.14 13.43
C VAL A 217 -13.96 3.93 12.57
N GLY A 218 -14.01 4.09 11.23
CA GLY A 218 -13.51 3.08 10.28
C GLY A 218 -14.36 1.81 10.13
N ILE A 219 -15.56 1.77 10.71
CA ILE A 219 -16.33 0.52 10.81
C ILE A 219 -17.05 0.14 9.51
N THR A 220 -17.49 1.12 8.73
CA THR A 220 -18.27 0.91 7.49
C THR A 220 -17.60 -0.03 6.47
N PRO A 221 -16.32 0.18 6.06
CA PRO A 221 -15.66 -0.72 5.11
C PRO A 221 -15.48 -2.14 5.67
N ARG A 222 -15.10 -2.26 6.95
CA ARG A 222 -14.93 -3.54 7.65
C ARG A 222 -16.25 -4.33 7.72
N LEU A 223 -17.37 -3.64 7.99
CA LEU A 223 -18.70 -4.25 7.96
C LEU A 223 -19.12 -4.72 6.56
N HIS A 224 -18.79 -3.97 5.51
CA HIS A 224 -19.14 -4.35 4.15
C HIS A 224 -18.50 -5.69 3.77
N GLN A 225 -17.20 -5.85 4.03
CA GLN A 225 -16.46 -7.09 3.79
C GLN A 225 -17.04 -8.27 4.59
N ILE A 226 -17.32 -8.09 5.89
CA ILE A 226 -17.89 -9.16 6.72
C ILE A 226 -19.33 -9.50 6.26
N ASN A 227 -20.14 -8.51 5.85
CA ASN A 227 -21.48 -8.75 5.33
C ASN A 227 -21.47 -9.61 4.05
N MET A 228 -20.47 -9.45 3.18
CA MET A 228 -20.27 -10.32 2.01
C MET A 228 -19.95 -11.76 2.43
N LEU A 229 -19.08 -11.95 3.43
CA LEU A 229 -18.75 -13.28 3.97
C LEU A 229 -19.97 -13.94 4.62
N LEU A 230 -20.74 -13.15 5.37
CA LEU A 230 -22.00 -13.59 5.96
C LEU A 230 -23.00 -13.98 4.87
N GLY A 231 -23.04 -13.32 3.70
CA GLY A 231 -23.94 -13.70 2.61
C GLY A 231 -25.40 -13.71 3.05
N ILE A 232 -25.82 -12.65 3.73
CA ILE A 232 -27.14 -12.50 4.31
C ILE A 232 -28.19 -12.57 3.18
N GLY A 233 -29.19 -13.45 3.35
CA GLY A 233 -30.23 -13.69 2.34
C GLY A 233 -30.05 -14.99 1.54
N LEU A 234 -28.92 -15.69 1.68
CA LEU A 234 -28.74 -17.02 1.13
C LEU A 234 -29.25 -18.10 2.10
N ASP A 235 -29.90 -19.13 1.58
CA ASP A 235 -30.55 -20.18 2.39
C ASP A 235 -29.56 -21.26 2.91
N ASP A 236 -28.25 -21.05 2.80
CA ASP A 236 -27.22 -21.95 3.34
C ASP A 236 -26.91 -21.69 4.83
N VAL A 237 -26.13 -22.55 5.47
CA VAL A 237 -25.56 -22.30 6.82
C VAL A 237 -24.11 -21.87 6.65
N ARG A 238 -23.69 -20.79 7.32
CA ARG A 238 -22.31 -20.30 7.23
C ARG A 238 -21.69 -20.04 8.59
N PHE A 239 -20.44 -20.48 8.70
CA PHE A 239 -19.53 -20.06 9.76
C PHE A 239 -18.61 -18.98 9.20
N VAL A 240 -18.42 -17.91 9.98
CA VAL A 240 -17.49 -16.82 9.68
C VAL A 240 -16.59 -16.60 10.88
N GLY A 241 -15.28 -16.75 10.69
CA GLY A 241 -14.29 -16.49 11.74
C GLY A 241 -13.70 -15.09 11.62
N ILE A 242 -13.77 -14.29 12.67
CA ILE A 242 -13.14 -12.96 12.76
C ILE A 242 -11.91 -13.08 13.66
N TRP A 243 -10.71 -12.84 13.12
CA TRP A 243 -9.46 -13.00 13.86
C TRP A 243 -8.53 -11.78 13.74
N GLY A 244 -7.49 -11.74 14.58
CA GLY A 244 -6.54 -10.63 14.64
C GLY A 244 -6.04 -10.34 16.06
N MET A 245 -5.13 -9.39 16.20
CA MET A 245 -4.45 -9.09 17.47
C MET A 245 -5.39 -8.64 18.60
N GLY A 246 -4.98 -8.80 19.85
CA GLY A 246 -5.72 -8.28 21.02
C GLY A 246 -5.88 -6.76 20.95
N GLY A 247 -7.08 -6.24 21.24
CA GLY A 247 -7.35 -4.80 21.22
C GLY A 247 -7.68 -4.19 19.84
N ILE A 248 -7.71 -4.99 18.77
CA ILE A 248 -7.97 -4.50 17.40
C ILE A 248 -9.45 -4.23 17.07
N GLY A 249 -10.39 -4.54 17.97
CA GLY A 249 -11.82 -4.26 17.76
C GLY A 249 -12.69 -5.41 17.25
N LYS A 250 -12.22 -6.67 17.30
CA LYS A 250 -13.01 -7.87 16.92
C LYS A 250 -14.37 -7.95 17.62
N THR A 251 -14.40 -7.86 18.96
CA THR A 251 -15.62 -7.87 19.76
C THR A 251 -16.56 -6.72 19.38
N THR A 252 -15.99 -5.54 19.10
CA THR A 252 -16.74 -4.36 18.64
C THR A 252 -17.43 -4.62 17.30
N LEU A 253 -16.70 -5.16 16.31
CA LEU A 253 -17.26 -5.53 15.01
C LEU A 253 -18.37 -6.58 15.14
N ALA A 254 -18.12 -7.66 15.88
CA ALA A 254 -19.12 -8.71 16.08
C ALA A 254 -20.39 -8.18 16.76
N ARG A 255 -20.25 -7.27 17.74
CA ARG A 255 -21.37 -6.63 18.42
C ARG A 255 -22.20 -5.74 17.50
N ILE A 256 -21.55 -5.05 16.56
CA ILE A 256 -22.26 -4.22 15.58
C ILE A 256 -23.01 -5.07 14.58
N ILE A 257 -22.40 -6.16 14.10
CA ILE A 257 -23.08 -7.14 13.23
C ILE A 257 -24.31 -7.71 13.94
N TYR A 258 -24.16 -8.13 15.19
CA TYR A 258 -25.29 -8.64 15.97
C TYR A 258 -26.45 -7.65 15.99
N LYS A 259 -26.19 -6.37 16.28
CA LYS A 259 -27.21 -5.33 16.30
C LYS A 259 -27.79 -5.04 14.92
N SER A 260 -26.97 -5.07 13.87
CA SER A 260 -27.39 -4.68 12.52
C SER A 260 -28.19 -5.75 11.80
N VAL A 261 -28.00 -7.05 12.08
CA VAL A 261 -28.62 -8.12 11.28
C VAL A 261 -29.37 -9.18 12.08
N SER A 262 -29.29 -9.20 13.42
CA SER A 262 -30.02 -10.17 14.28
C SER A 262 -31.50 -10.28 13.95
N HIS A 263 -32.09 -9.19 13.52
CA HIS A 263 -33.49 -9.05 13.17
C HIS A 263 -33.91 -9.81 11.89
N LEU A 264 -32.95 -10.31 11.09
CA LEU A 264 -33.18 -11.11 9.87
C LEU A 264 -33.26 -12.61 10.16
N PHE A 265 -33.16 -13.00 11.43
CA PHE A 265 -33.06 -14.36 11.93
C PHE A 265 -34.21 -14.63 12.91
N ASP A 266 -34.71 -15.86 12.90
CA ASP A 266 -35.78 -16.32 13.79
C ASP A 266 -35.31 -16.45 15.25
N GLY A 267 -34.00 -16.58 15.46
CA GLY A 267 -33.38 -16.62 16.77
C GLY A 267 -31.96 -16.07 16.73
N CYS A 268 -31.58 -15.29 17.75
CA CYS A 268 -30.25 -14.69 17.81
C CYS A 268 -29.68 -14.74 19.23
N TYR A 269 -28.37 -14.98 19.35
CA TYR A 269 -27.69 -14.93 20.64
C TYR A 269 -26.23 -14.49 20.52
N PHE A 270 -25.82 -13.57 21.38
CA PHE A 270 -24.43 -13.12 21.53
C PHE A 270 -23.85 -13.69 22.82
N LEU A 271 -22.95 -14.66 22.70
CA LEU A 271 -22.23 -15.23 23.84
C LEU A 271 -20.93 -14.46 24.05
N ASP A 272 -20.96 -13.50 24.99
CA ASP A 272 -19.85 -12.60 25.27
C ASP A 272 -18.70 -13.32 25.99
N ASN A 273 -17.47 -13.09 25.53
CA ASN A 273 -16.20 -13.56 26.12
C ASN A 273 -16.25 -15.01 26.67
N VAL A 274 -16.32 -15.98 25.76
CA VAL A 274 -16.42 -17.42 26.07
C VAL A 274 -15.26 -17.89 26.95
N LYS A 275 -14.05 -17.38 26.70
CA LYS A 275 -12.85 -17.69 27.48
C LYS A 275 -13.02 -17.33 28.97
N GLU A 276 -13.55 -16.15 29.28
CA GLU A 276 -13.74 -15.73 30.67
C GLU A 276 -14.97 -16.37 31.31
N ALA A 277 -16.05 -16.57 30.55
CA ALA A 277 -17.26 -17.21 31.04
C ALA A 277 -16.99 -18.63 31.55
N LEU A 278 -16.14 -19.40 30.85
CA LEU A 278 -15.74 -20.77 31.25
C LEU A 278 -14.86 -20.84 32.51
N LYS A 279 -14.28 -19.71 32.96
CA LYS A 279 -13.58 -19.67 34.25
C LYS A 279 -14.55 -19.60 35.43
N LYS A 280 -15.76 -19.07 35.20
CA LYS A 280 -16.79 -18.82 36.23
C LYS A 280 -17.90 -19.88 36.20
N GLU A 281 -18.20 -20.43 35.03
CA GLU A 281 -19.29 -21.38 34.80
C GLU A 281 -18.82 -22.57 33.96
N ASP A 282 -19.56 -23.68 34.01
CA ASP A 282 -19.29 -24.85 33.17
C ASP A 282 -19.85 -24.69 31.75
N ILE A 283 -19.43 -25.57 30.84
CA ILE A 283 -19.87 -25.51 29.44
C ILE A 283 -21.37 -25.82 29.26
N ALA A 284 -21.96 -26.56 30.20
CA ALA A 284 -23.39 -26.89 30.19
C ALA A 284 -24.24 -25.63 30.44
N SER A 285 -23.82 -24.76 31.36
CA SER A 285 -24.44 -23.44 31.59
C SER A 285 -24.42 -22.58 30.32
N LEU A 286 -23.29 -22.53 29.61
CA LEU A 286 -23.19 -21.75 28.37
C LEU A 286 -24.07 -22.31 27.24
N GLN A 287 -24.17 -23.64 27.12
CA GLN A 287 -25.09 -24.28 26.19
C GLN A 287 -26.55 -23.94 26.52
N GLN A 288 -26.92 -23.92 27.81
CA GLN A 288 -28.27 -23.54 28.25
C GLN A 288 -28.59 -22.08 27.93
N LYS A 289 -27.65 -21.16 28.21
CA LYS A 289 -27.75 -19.74 27.83
C LYS A 289 -27.92 -19.55 26.33
N LEU A 290 -27.15 -20.27 25.52
CA LEU A 290 -27.26 -20.24 24.06
C LEU A 290 -28.63 -20.72 23.59
N ILE A 291 -29.16 -21.83 24.11
CA ILE A 291 -30.48 -22.34 23.72
C ILE A 291 -31.60 -21.39 24.15
N THR A 292 -31.61 -20.98 25.41
CA THR A 292 -32.67 -20.12 25.98
C THR A 292 -32.68 -18.74 25.33
N GLY A 293 -31.51 -18.16 25.12
CA GLY A 293 -31.35 -16.87 24.45
C GLY A 293 -31.76 -16.94 22.98
N THR A 294 -31.32 -17.94 22.23
CA THR A 294 -31.66 -18.06 20.80
C THR A 294 -33.16 -18.31 20.57
N LEU A 295 -33.83 -19.07 21.44
CA LEU A 295 -35.24 -19.43 21.29
C LEU A 295 -36.22 -18.45 21.97
N MET A 296 -35.71 -17.42 22.66
CA MET A 296 -36.52 -16.44 23.41
C MET A 296 -37.53 -17.07 24.38
N LYS A 297 -37.21 -18.25 24.95
CA LYS A 297 -38.08 -18.98 25.90
C LYS A 297 -37.52 -18.90 27.31
N ARG A 298 -38.37 -18.47 28.26
CA ARG A 298 -38.04 -18.53 29.69
C ARG A 298 -38.11 -19.98 30.17
N ASN A 299 -37.01 -20.44 30.77
CA ASN A 299 -36.82 -21.73 31.44
C ASN A 299 -36.94 -22.99 30.55
N ILE A 300 -35.77 -23.48 30.11
CA ILE A 300 -35.59 -24.85 29.63
C ILE A 300 -34.59 -25.51 30.59
N ASP A 301 -35.04 -26.46 31.40
CA ASP A 301 -34.15 -27.32 32.18
C ASP A 301 -33.46 -28.29 31.22
N ILE A 302 -32.12 -28.24 31.20
CA ILE A 302 -31.29 -29.10 30.38
C ILE A 302 -30.59 -30.11 31.31
N PRO A 303 -30.80 -31.42 31.15
CA PRO A 303 -30.02 -32.42 31.86
C PRO A 303 -28.54 -32.31 31.44
N ASN A 304 -27.63 -32.25 32.44
CA ASN A 304 -26.19 -31.94 32.36
C ASN A 304 -25.32 -32.69 31.31
N ALA A 305 -25.85 -33.59 30.48
CA ALA A 305 -25.09 -34.39 29.52
C ALA A 305 -25.53 -34.26 28.05
N ASP A 306 -26.57 -33.49 27.71
CA ASP A 306 -27.16 -33.53 26.36
C ASP A 306 -27.35 -32.14 25.70
N GLY A 307 -26.69 -31.10 26.23
CA GLY A 307 -26.82 -29.71 25.76
C GLY A 307 -26.47 -29.52 24.27
N ALA A 308 -25.36 -30.11 23.81
CA ALA A 308 -24.96 -30.11 22.40
C ALA A 308 -26.01 -30.75 21.47
N THR A 309 -26.55 -31.90 21.87
CA THR A 309 -27.60 -32.61 21.14
C THR A 309 -28.89 -31.79 21.08
N LEU A 310 -29.22 -31.09 22.18
CA LEU A 310 -30.36 -30.18 22.26
C LEU A 310 -30.18 -28.95 21.36
N ILE A 311 -28.99 -28.35 21.31
CA ILE A 311 -28.64 -27.27 20.37
C ILE A 311 -28.93 -27.74 18.95
N LYS A 312 -28.32 -28.87 18.54
CA LYS A 312 -28.51 -29.45 17.21
C LYS A 312 -30.00 -29.71 16.91
N ARG A 313 -30.75 -30.29 17.84
CA ARG A 313 -32.16 -30.69 17.59
C ARG A 313 -33.13 -29.50 17.56
N ARG A 314 -32.88 -28.45 18.33
CA ARG A 314 -33.78 -27.29 18.47
C ARG A 314 -33.44 -26.17 17.51
N ILE A 315 -32.16 -25.89 17.31
CA ILE A 315 -31.70 -24.76 16.46
C ILE A 315 -31.67 -25.16 14.98
N SER A 316 -31.52 -26.44 14.63
CA SER A 316 -31.61 -26.92 13.22
C SER A 316 -32.93 -26.60 12.51
N LYS A 317 -33.97 -26.20 13.25
CA LYS A 317 -35.30 -25.89 12.71
C LYS A 317 -35.57 -24.41 12.51
N ILE A 318 -34.64 -23.55 12.90
CA ILE A 318 -34.81 -22.10 12.84
C ILE A 318 -33.64 -21.47 12.10
N LYS A 319 -33.88 -20.32 11.49
CA LYS A 319 -32.82 -19.49 10.92
C LYS A 319 -32.15 -18.69 12.05
N ALA A 320 -30.96 -19.12 12.51
CA ALA A 320 -30.32 -18.55 13.70
C ALA A 320 -29.10 -17.67 13.39
N LEU A 321 -28.88 -16.61 14.19
CA LEU A 321 -27.62 -15.85 14.26
C LEU A 321 -26.94 -16.08 15.61
N ILE A 322 -25.78 -16.71 15.61
CA ILE A 322 -25.02 -17.00 16.84
C ILE A 322 -23.65 -16.35 16.76
N ILE A 323 -23.28 -15.62 17.80
CA ILE A 323 -21.94 -15.04 17.94
C ILE A 323 -21.26 -15.64 19.17
N LEU A 324 -20.07 -16.20 18.97
CA LEU A 324 -19.19 -16.73 20.00
C LEU A 324 -17.96 -15.83 20.10
N ASP A 325 -17.89 -14.99 21.13
CA ASP A 325 -16.82 -13.99 21.28
C ASP A 325 -15.62 -14.51 22.11
N ASP A 326 -14.40 -14.21 21.67
CA ASP A 326 -13.11 -14.56 22.29
C ASP A 326 -12.93 -16.07 22.60
N VAL A 327 -13.11 -16.92 21.58
CA VAL A 327 -12.88 -18.37 21.68
C VAL A 327 -11.40 -18.68 21.58
N ASN A 328 -10.84 -19.47 22.51
CA ASN A 328 -9.40 -19.75 22.58
C ASN A 328 -9.02 -21.24 22.57
N HIS A 329 -9.98 -22.16 22.54
CA HIS A 329 -9.71 -23.59 22.37
C HIS A 329 -10.73 -24.29 21.46
N LEU A 330 -10.26 -25.20 20.61
CA LEU A 330 -11.09 -25.97 19.67
C LEU A 330 -12.23 -26.73 20.36
N SER A 331 -11.98 -27.28 21.56
CA SER A 331 -12.96 -28.05 22.31
C SER A 331 -14.17 -27.22 22.78
N GLN A 332 -13.98 -25.90 22.98
CA GLN A 332 -15.06 -24.97 23.31
C GLN A 332 -15.97 -24.80 22.10
N LEU A 333 -15.35 -24.54 20.94
CA LEU A 333 -16.06 -24.32 19.69
C LEU A 333 -16.86 -25.56 19.26
N GLN A 334 -16.25 -26.75 19.32
CA GLN A 334 -16.92 -28.02 18.99
C GLN A 334 -18.14 -28.32 19.88
N LYS A 335 -18.12 -27.88 21.15
CA LYS A 335 -19.21 -28.11 22.11
C LYS A 335 -20.31 -27.05 22.02
N LEU A 336 -20.02 -25.84 21.54
CA LEU A 336 -20.99 -24.75 21.42
C LEU A 336 -21.59 -24.66 20.00
N ALA A 337 -20.80 -24.97 18.97
CA ALA A 337 -21.18 -24.91 17.56
C ALA A 337 -20.44 -25.98 16.74
N GLY A 338 -20.81 -27.25 16.92
CA GLY A 338 -20.04 -28.39 16.40
C GLY A 338 -19.99 -28.57 14.88
N GLY A 339 -21.04 -28.18 14.13
CA GLY A 339 -21.08 -28.38 12.68
C GLY A 339 -22.25 -27.68 12.00
N LEU A 340 -22.24 -27.64 10.66
CA LEU A 340 -23.28 -26.99 9.85
C LEU A 340 -24.67 -27.60 10.07
N ASP A 341 -24.72 -28.91 10.37
CA ASP A 341 -25.93 -29.70 10.61
C ASP A 341 -26.63 -29.37 11.94
N TRP A 342 -26.03 -28.52 12.78
CA TRP A 342 -26.64 -28.04 14.03
C TRP A 342 -27.62 -26.89 13.82
N PHE A 343 -27.59 -26.24 12.65
CA PHE A 343 -28.30 -24.99 12.39
C PHE A 343 -29.23 -25.13 11.17
N GLY A 344 -30.35 -24.40 11.18
CA GLY A 344 -31.32 -24.44 10.09
C GLY A 344 -30.88 -23.62 8.89
N SER A 345 -31.51 -23.84 7.73
CA SER A 345 -31.27 -23.07 6.50
C SER A 345 -31.25 -21.57 6.76
N GLY A 346 -30.28 -20.86 6.18
CA GLY A 346 -30.11 -19.42 6.33
C GLY A 346 -29.43 -18.98 7.63
N SER A 347 -28.94 -19.89 8.48
CA SER A 347 -28.28 -19.55 9.75
C SER A 347 -26.84 -19.04 9.57
N ARG A 348 -26.39 -18.16 10.46
CA ARG A 348 -25.03 -17.60 10.50
C ARG A 348 -24.40 -17.78 11.88
N VAL A 349 -23.18 -18.32 11.92
CA VAL A 349 -22.38 -18.47 13.14
C VAL A 349 -21.12 -17.64 12.98
N ILE A 350 -20.89 -16.70 13.90
CA ILE A 350 -19.70 -15.84 13.92
C ILE A 350 -18.85 -16.23 15.11
N VAL A 351 -17.56 -16.45 14.87
CA VAL A 351 -16.59 -16.79 15.91
C VAL A 351 -15.52 -15.71 15.94
N THR A 352 -15.29 -15.05 17.06
CA THR A 352 -14.14 -14.16 17.20
C THR A 352 -13.01 -14.86 17.96
N THR A 353 -11.77 -14.71 17.50
CA THR A 353 -10.60 -15.32 18.14
C THR A 353 -9.32 -14.52 17.86
N ARG A 354 -8.24 -14.82 18.56
CA ARG A 354 -6.90 -14.31 18.26
C ARG A 354 -6.05 -15.32 17.47
N ASP A 355 -6.57 -16.53 17.29
CA ASP A 355 -5.85 -17.69 16.77
C ASP A 355 -6.54 -18.17 15.48
N GLU A 356 -5.91 -17.94 14.32
CA GLU A 356 -6.47 -18.36 13.04
C GLU A 356 -6.55 -19.89 12.92
N HIS A 357 -5.58 -20.61 13.47
CA HIS A 357 -5.49 -22.06 13.38
C HIS A 357 -6.66 -22.75 14.10
N LEU A 358 -7.21 -22.13 15.15
CA LEU A 358 -8.46 -22.58 15.78
C LEU A 358 -9.63 -22.64 14.78
N LEU A 359 -9.74 -21.65 13.89
CA LEU A 359 -10.78 -21.57 12.86
C LEU A 359 -10.53 -22.63 11.77
N ILE A 360 -9.28 -22.78 11.34
CA ILE A 360 -8.86 -23.78 10.34
C ILE A 360 -9.13 -25.20 10.86
N SER A 361 -8.73 -25.49 12.10
CA SER A 361 -8.91 -26.80 12.74
C SER A 361 -10.38 -27.19 12.89
N HIS A 362 -11.27 -26.21 13.01
CA HIS A 362 -12.72 -26.42 13.04
C HIS A 362 -13.35 -26.54 11.64
N GLY A 363 -12.60 -26.26 10.57
CA GLY A 363 -13.11 -26.27 9.19
C GLY A 363 -13.89 -25.02 8.81
N ILE A 364 -13.61 -23.88 9.44
CA ILE A 364 -14.23 -22.58 9.07
C ILE A 364 -13.49 -22.01 7.86
N GLU A 365 -14.07 -22.16 6.67
CA GLU A 365 -13.47 -21.68 5.42
C GLU A 365 -13.45 -20.15 5.32
N ARG A 366 -14.53 -19.49 5.76
CA ARG A 366 -14.71 -18.03 5.65
C ARG A 366 -14.09 -17.34 6.86
N ARG A 367 -12.95 -16.68 6.65
CA ARG A 367 -12.16 -16.03 7.71
C ARG A 367 -11.90 -14.58 7.33
N TYR A 368 -11.98 -13.69 8.31
CA TYR A 368 -11.74 -12.27 8.19
C TYR A 368 -10.66 -11.84 9.19
N ASN A 369 -9.55 -11.33 8.68
CA ASN A 369 -8.49 -10.75 9.50
C ASN A 369 -8.80 -9.26 9.72
N VAL A 370 -8.86 -8.82 10.99
CA VAL A 370 -9.16 -7.42 11.31
C VAL A 370 -7.90 -6.57 11.20
N GLU A 371 -7.93 -5.62 10.27
CA GLU A 371 -6.86 -4.66 10.04
C GLU A 371 -6.80 -3.56 11.11
N VAL A 372 -5.60 -3.04 11.34
CA VAL A 372 -5.36 -1.84 12.18
C VAL A 372 -6.06 -0.61 11.59
N LEU A 373 -6.28 0.41 12.41
CA LEU A 373 -6.82 1.69 11.94
C LEU A 373 -5.77 2.40 11.09
N LYS A 374 -6.22 2.98 9.97
CA LYS A 374 -5.39 3.90 9.17
C LYS A 374 -5.04 5.12 10.02
N ILE A 375 -3.95 5.81 9.71
CA ILE A 375 -3.51 6.99 10.50
C ILE A 375 -4.64 8.01 10.66
N GLU A 376 -5.45 8.25 9.63
CA GLU A 376 -6.59 9.16 9.68
C GLU A 376 -7.72 8.66 10.60
N GLU A 377 -8.05 7.37 10.50
CA GLU A 377 -9.02 6.72 11.39
C GLU A 377 -8.52 6.76 12.86
N GLY A 378 -7.21 6.58 13.04
CA GLY A 378 -6.53 6.67 14.31
C GLY A 378 -6.55 8.08 14.88
N LEU A 379 -6.28 9.12 14.06
CA LEU A 379 -6.35 10.53 14.43
C LEU A 379 -7.77 10.95 14.79
N GLN A 380 -8.76 10.50 14.03
CA GLN A 380 -10.17 10.76 14.32
C GLN A 380 -10.57 10.09 15.65
N LEU A 381 -10.21 8.81 15.86
CA LEU A 381 -10.50 8.13 17.12
C LEU A 381 -9.77 8.79 18.30
N PHE A 382 -8.50 9.14 18.12
CA PHE A 382 -7.70 9.83 19.13
C PHE A 382 -8.32 11.17 19.50
N SER A 383 -8.69 11.97 18.50
CA SER A 383 -9.32 13.28 18.69
C SER A 383 -10.65 13.18 19.42
N GLN A 384 -11.48 12.19 19.08
CA GLN A 384 -12.75 11.95 19.78
C GLN A 384 -12.53 11.62 21.26
N LYS A 385 -11.42 10.96 21.61
CA LYS A 385 -11.10 10.59 23.00
C LYS A 385 -10.39 11.71 23.76
N ALA A 386 -9.48 12.44 23.11
CA ALA A 386 -8.69 13.52 23.69
C ALA A 386 -9.43 14.85 23.78
N PHE A 387 -10.18 15.22 22.74
CA PHE A 387 -10.85 16.53 22.62
C PHE A 387 -12.38 16.41 22.62
N GLY A 388 -12.93 15.25 22.24
CA GLY A 388 -14.37 15.08 22.03
C GLY A 388 -14.86 15.60 20.67
N GLU A 389 -13.93 15.89 19.75
CA GLU A 389 -14.17 16.40 18.41
C GLU A 389 -13.65 15.41 17.36
N GLU A 390 -14.18 15.44 16.13
CA GLU A 390 -13.76 14.52 15.06
C GLU A 390 -12.34 14.78 14.56
N HIS A 391 -11.83 16.00 14.71
CA HIS A 391 -10.51 16.39 14.22
C HIS A 391 -9.70 17.07 15.33
N PRO A 392 -8.39 16.78 15.41
CA PRO A 392 -7.52 17.43 16.39
C PRO A 392 -7.44 18.93 16.12
N LYS A 393 -7.32 19.72 17.18
CA LYS A 393 -7.09 21.17 17.08
C LYS A 393 -5.77 21.45 16.36
N GLU A 394 -5.72 22.49 15.54
CA GLU A 394 -4.54 22.81 14.70
C GLU A 394 -3.23 22.86 15.50
N GLU A 395 -3.26 23.50 16.67
CA GLU A 395 -2.13 23.62 17.60
C GLU A 395 -1.63 22.30 18.21
N TYR A 396 -2.45 21.23 18.20
CA TYR A 396 -2.11 19.92 18.75
C TYR A 396 -1.86 18.85 17.66
N PHE A 397 -2.03 19.20 16.37
CA PHE A 397 -2.05 18.24 15.26
C PHE A 397 -0.76 17.40 15.18
N ASP A 398 0.40 18.03 15.31
CA ASP A 398 1.70 17.34 15.23
C ASP A 398 1.89 16.35 16.38
N LEU A 399 1.49 16.74 17.60
CA LEU A 399 1.54 15.88 18.79
C LEU A 399 0.54 14.71 18.65
N CYS A 400 -0.68 14.97 18.16
CA CYS A 400 -1.67 13.92 17.90
C CYS A 400 -1.15 12.89 16.89
N SER A 401 -0.51 13.36 15.81
CA SER A 401 0.08 12.52 14.78
C SER A 401 1.20 11.64 15.32
N GLN A 402 2.06 12.20 16.18
CA GLN A 402 3.12 11.43 16.84
C GLN A 402 2.56 10.33 17.76
N VAL A 403 1.53 10.64 18.57
CA VAL A 403 0.89 9.66 19.46
C VAL A 403 0.19 8.55 18.69
N VAL A 404 -0.52 8.88 17.59
CA VAL A 404 -1.19 7.89 16.75
C VAL A 404 -0.19 7.02 15.99
N ASN A 405 0.91 7.60 15.52
CA ASN A 405 2.01 6.85 14.92
C ASN A 405 2.64 5.86 15.92
N TYR A 406 2.88 6.29 17.16
CA TYR A 406 3.36 5.41 18.23
C TYR A 406 2.39 4.26 18.53
N ALA A 407 1.08 4.53 18.52
CA ALA A 407 0.06 3.52 18.76
C ALA A 407 -0.09 2.49 17.62
N GLY A 408 0.53 2.73 16.45
CA GLY A 408 0.55 1.80 15.32
C GLY A 408 -0.82 1.43 14.77
N GLY A 409 -1.81 2.33 14.88
CA GLY A 409 -3.17 2.09 14.43
C GLY A 409 -3.99 1.14 15.31
N LEU A 410 -3.52 0.73 16.48
CA LEU A 410 -4.27 -0.15 17.39
C LEU A 410 -5.37 0.64 18.13
N PRO A 411 -6.69 0.38 17.88
CA PRO A 411 -7.78 1.17 18.46
C PRO A 411 -7.71 1.31 19.98
N LEU A 412 -7.39 0.22 20.69
CA LEU A 412 -7.32 0.22 22.15
C LEU A 412 -6.17 1.09 22.68
N ALA A 413 -5.00 1.07 22.02
CA ALA A 413 -3.89 1.91 22.41
C ALA A 413 -4.23 3.40 22.19
N ILE A 414 -4.82 3.71 21.04
CA ILE A 414 -5.26 5.05 20.69
C ILE A 414 -6.31 5.56 21.69
N GLU A 415 -7.27 4.73 22.08
CA GLU A 415 -8.30 5.10 23.04
C GLU A 415 -7.73 5.38 24.44
N VAL A 416 -6.79 4.56 24.90
CA VAL A 416 -6.11 4.74 26.20
C VAL A 416 -5.29 6.03 26.19
N LEU A 417 -4.47 6.25 25.16
CA LEU A 417 -3.62 7.43 25.02
C LEU A 417 -4.44 8.71 24.85
N GLY A 418 -5.49 8.69 24.03
CA GLY A 418 -6.38 9.83 23.86
C GLY A 418 -7.12 10.18 25.15
N SER A 419 -7.60 9.16 25.88
CA SER A 419 -8.29 9.39 27.16
C SER A 419 -7.34 9.91 28.25
N SER A 420 -6.08 9.47 28.28
CA SER A 420 -5.09 9.89 29.28
C SER A 420 -4.61 11.33 29.08
N LEU A 421 -4.76 11.88 27.88
CA LEU A 421 -4.40 13.25 27.49
C LEU A 421 -5.58 14.23 27.50
N ARG A 422 -6.79 13.73 27.75
CA ARG A 422 -8.00 14.53 27.79
C ARG A 422 -7.94 15.60 28.87
N ASN A 423 -8.31 16.84 28.51
CA ASN A 423 -8.33 18.03 29.37
C ASN A 423 -6.97 18.44 29.98
N LYS A 424 -5.84 18.00 29.39
CA LYS A 424 -4.50 18.43 29.82
C LYS A 424 -3.99 19.65 29.05
N PRO A 425 -3.18 20.53 29.68
CA PRO A 425 -2.53 21.66 29.01
C PRO A 425 -1.44 21.21 28.03
N MET A 426 -1.08 22.07 27.07
CA MET A 426 -0.08 21.79 26.02
C MET A 426 1.29 21.34 26.57
N GLU A 427 1.75 21.90 27.69
CA GLU A 427 3.00 21.50 28.35
C GLU A 427 2.98 20.04 28.81
N ASP A 428 1.84 19.55 29.29
CA ASP A 428 1.66 18.15 29.68
C ASP A 428 1.58 17.22 28.46
N TRP A 429 1.10 17.72 27.32
CA TRP A 429 1.11 16.98 26.05
C TRP A 429 2.52 16.80 25.50
N ILE A 430 3.33 17.86 25.47
CA ILE A 430 4.73 17.79 25.02
C ILE A 430 5.50 16.83 25.94
N ASN A 431 5.37 16.98 27.26
CA ASN A 431 5.99 16.07 28.23
C ASN A 431 5.48 14.63 28.10
N ALA A 432 4.21 14.43 27.76
CA ALA A 432 3.65 13.09 27.58
C ALA A 432 4.13 12.44 26.28
N VAL A 433 4.28 13.20 25.19
CA VAL A 433 4.86 12.71 23.94
C VAL A 433 6.34 12.39 24.11
N GLU A 434 7.11 13.28 24.73
CA GLU A 434 8.51 13.00 25.11
C GLU A 434 8.60 11.74 26.00
N LYS A 435 7.70 11.59 26.98
CA LYS A 435 7.60 10.37 27.78
C LYS A 435 7.08 9.15 27.03
N LEU A 436 6.35 9.25 25.93
CA LEU A 436 5.98 8.06 25.13
C LEU A 436 7.21 7.49 24.42
N TRP A 437 8.19 8.36 24.10
CA TRP A 437 9.49 7.96 23.58
C TRP A 437 10.47 7.50 24.67
N GLU A 438 10.25 7.86 25.95
CA GLU A 438 11.11 7.46 27.09
C GLU A 438 10.52 6.37 28.02
N VAL A 439 9.19 6.25 28.11
CA VAL A 439 8.44 5.49 29.12
C VAL A 439 7.36 4.60 28.50
N ARG A 440 7.53 3.32 28.77
CA ARG A 440 6.66 2.18 28.46
C ARG A 440 5.30 2.31 29.15
N ASP A 441 4.21 2.51 28.41
CA ASP A 441 2.87 2.65 29.00
C ASP A 441 2.39 1.30 29.60
N LYS A 442 2.38 1.23 30.93
CA LYS A 442 2.12 0.01 31.69
C LYS A 442 0.73 -0.57 31.40
N GLU A 443 -0.28 0.25 31.13
CA GLU A 443 -1.65 -0.26 30.95
C GLU A 443 -1.80 -1.03 29.63
N ILE A 444 -1.16 -0.57 28.56
CA ILE A 444 -1.17 -1.22 27.24
C ILE A 444 -0.33 -2.49 27.29
N ILE A 445 0.87 -2.42 27.88
CA ILE A 445 1.78 -3.57 28.01
C ILE A 445 1.15 -4.67 28.87
N GLU A 446 0.46 -4.35 29.98
CA GLU A 446 -0.23 -5.37 30.80
C GLU A 446 -1.34 -6.09 30.03
N LYS A 447 -2.09 -5.39 29.15
CA LYS A 447 -3.12 -6.02 28.32
C LYS A 447 -2.52 -6.90 27.20
N LEU A 448 -1.36 -6.52 26.65
CA LEU A 448 -0.67 -7.30 25.62
C LEU A 448 0.07 -8.52 26.20
N LYS A 449 0.62 -8.42 27.42
CA LYS A 449 1.36 -9.50 28.13
C LYS A 449 0.57 -10.82 28.23
N ILE A 450 -0.76 -10.73 28.24
CA ILE A 450 -1.64 -11.91 28.25
C ILE A 450 -1.33 -12.84 27.07
N SER A 451 -1.03 -12.30 25.88
CA SER A 451 -0.69 -13.11 24.70
C SER A 451 0.64 -13.82 24.86
N TYR A 452 1.62 -13.20 25.53
CA TYR A 452 2.91 -13.81 25.86
C TYR A 452 2.79 -14.94 26.88
N TYR A 453 2.03 -14.76 27.96
CA TYR A 453 1.84 -15.80 28.97
C TYR A 453 1.04 -17.02 28.48
N MET A 454 0.41 -16.94 27.30
CA MET A 454 -0.27 -18.05 26.66
C MET A 454 0.66 -18.90 25.77
N LEU A 455 1.93 -18.50 25.62
CA LEU A 455 2.96 -19.25 24.91
C LEU A 455 3.59 -20.32 25.80
N GLU A 456 4.05 -21.42 25.21
CA GLU A 456 4.89 -22.39 25.89
C GLU A 456 6.29 -21.82 26.17
N GLU A 457 7.05 -22.43 27.09
CA GLU A 457 8.34 -21.89 27.54
C GLU A 457 9.36 -21.70 26.40
N SER A 458 9.37 -22.60 25.41
CA SER A 458 10.24 -22.53 24.25
C SER A 458 9.88 -21.37 23.31
N GLU A 459 8.59 -21.19 23.04
CA GLU A 459 8.02 -20.08 22.24
C GLU A 459 8.26 -18.73 22.91
N GLN A 460 8.12 -18.65 24.24
CA GLN A 460 8.43 -17.46 25.02
C GLN A 460 9.89 -17.04 24.81
N LYS A 461 10.83 -17.99 24.91
CA LYS A 461 12.25 -17.71 24.70
C LYS A 461 12.55 -17.25 23.26
N ILE A 462 11.94 -17.90 22.26
CA ILE A 462 12.01 -17.50 20.85
C ILE A 462 11.50 -16.07 20.67
N PHE A 463 10.32 -15.76 21.21
CA PHE A 463 9.70 -14.43 21.10
C PHE A 463 10.59 -13.34 21.70
N LEU A 464 11.14 -13.58 22.90
CA LEU A 464 12.05 -12.63 23.55
C LEU A 464 13.34 -12.43 22.75
N ASP A 465 13.92 -13.49 22.16
CA ASP A 465 15.10 -13.36 21.30
C ASP A 465 14.80 -12.55 20.03
N ILE A 466 13.63 -12.75 19.41
CA ILE A 466 13.21 -11.98 18.24
C ILE A 466 13.01 -10.50 18.62
N ALA A 467 12.30 -10.23 19.71
CA ALA A 467 12.00 -8.87 20.17
C ALA A 467 13.27 -8.08 20.56
N CYS A 468 14.26 -8.76 21.15
CA CYS A 468 15.51 -8.14 21.58
C CYS A 468 16.56 -8.05 20.47
N PHE A 469 16.70 -9.05 19.59
CA PHE A 469 17.90 -9.17 18.74
C PHE A 469 17.65 -9.34 17.24
N PHE A 470 16.52 -9.93 16.82
CA PHE A 470 16.38 -10.42 15.43
C PHE A 470 15.30 -9.70 14.59
N LYS A 471 14.85 -8.51 15.02
CA LYS A 471 14.02 -7.64 14.18
C LYS A 471 14.71 -7.40 12.82
N ARG A 472 13.95 -7.56 11.72
CA ARG A 472 14.38 -7.42 10.31
C ARG A 472 15.34 -8.50 9.79
N LYS A 473 15.72 -9.52 10.59
CA LYS A 473 16.54 -10.66 10.11
C LYS A 473 15.72 -11.55 9.17
N SER A 474 16.37 -12.22 8.23
CA SER A 474 15.68 -13.17 7.33
C SER A 474 15.10 -14.33 8.15
N LYS A 475 13.88 -14.77 7.82
CA LYS A 475 13.17 -15.87 8.51
C LYS A 475 14.03 -17.13 8.54
N ASN A 476 14.61 -17.51 7.40
CA ASN A 476 15.47 -18.70 7.30
C ASN A 476 16.72 -18.59 8.20
N GLN A 477 17.41 -17.44 8.17
CA GLN A 477 18.58 -17.24 9.03
C GLN A 477 18.23 -17.21 10.52
N ALA A 478 17.09 -16.60 10.87
CA ALA A 478 16.63 -16.58 12.25
C ALA A 478 16.26 -17.97 12.75
N ILE A 479 15.61 -18.80 11.92
CA ILE A 479 15.33 -20.21 12.23
C ILE A 479 16.63 -20.94 12.54
N GLU A 480 17.64 -20.88 11.68
CA GLU A 480 18.92 -21.57 11.90
C GLU A 480 19.61 -21.14 13.21
N ILE A 481 19.60 -19.83 13.51
CA ILE A 481 20.18 -19.31 14.76
C ILE A 481 19.39 -19.79 15.98
N LEU A 482 18.07 -19.71 15.93
CA LEU A 482 17.20 -20.11 17.05
C LEU A 482 17.24 -21.64 17.29
N GLU A 483 17.30 -22.44 16.23
CA GLU A 483 17.52 -23.89 16.32
C GLU A 483 18.88 -24.23 16.92
N SER A 484 19.91 -23.43 16.61
CA SER A 484 21.23 -23.60 17.21
C SER A 484 21.25 -23.34 18.74
N PHE A 485 20.26 -22.61 19.27
CA PHE A 485 20.04 -22.47 20.71
C PHE A 485 19.33 -23.68 21.35
N GLY A 486 18.89 -24.65 20.53
CA GLY A 486 18.12 -25.81 20.97
C GLY A 486 16.60 -25.57 20.99
N PHE A 487 16.10 -24.50 20.37
CA PHE A 487 14.67 -24.24 20.27
C PHE A 487 14.06 -24.85 19.01
N PRO A 488 12.81 -25.35 19.04
CA PRO A 488 12.10 -25.78 17.84
C PRO A 488 11.63 -24.57 17.03
N ALA A 489 12.56 -23.88 16.35
CA ALA A 489 12.30 -22.54 15.82
C ALA A 489 11.29 -22.51 14.66
N VAL A 490 11.26 -23.53 13.79
CA VAL A 490 10.25 -23.61 12.71
C VAL A 490 8.83 -23.55 13.31
N LEU A 491 8.52 -24.49 14.20
CA LEU A 491 7.22 -24.54 14.89
C LEU A 491 6.99 -23.30 15.76
N GLY A 492 8.01 -22.83 16.48
CA GLY A 492 7.88 -21.65 17.34
C GLY A 492 7.57 -20.37 16.55
N LEU A 493 8.20 -20.16 15.38
CA LEU A 493 7.88 -19.02 14.52
C LEU A 493 6.48 -19.13 13.91
N GLU A 494 6.07 -20.32 13.47
CA GLU A 494 4.70 -20.58 12.99
C GLU A 494 3.67 -20.22 14.08
N ILE A 495 3.88 -20.66 15.32
CA ILE A 495 2.99 -20.37 16.45
C ILE A 495 2.96 -18.87 16.80
N LEU A 496 4.10 -18.18 16.72
CA LEU A 496 4.14 -16.74 16.95
C LEU A 496 3.43 -15.94 15.84
N GLU A 497 3.50 -16.41 14.58
CA GLU A 497 2.73 -15.87 13.45
C GLU A 497 1.22 -16.13 13.64
N GLU A 498 0.83 -17.36 14.01
CA GLU A 498 -0.54 -17.76 14.31
C GLU A 498 -1.18 -16.93 15.43
N LYS A 499 -0.37 -16.53 16.43
CA LYS A 499 -0.79 -15.70 17.56
C LYS A 499 -0.66 -14.20 17.29
N CYS A 500 -0.35 -13.80 16.05
CA CYS A 500 -0.15 -12.41 15.62
C CYS A 500 0.91 -11.64 16.42
N LEU A 501 1.91 -12.32 16.99
CA LEU A 501 2.99 -11.67 17.75
C LEU A 501 4.13 -11.20 16.85
N ILE A 502 4.30 -11.84 15.70
CA ILE A 502 5.26 -11.47 14.65
C ILE A 502 4.60 -11.59 13.27
N THR A 503 5.19 -10.95 12.28
CA THR A 503 4.83 -11.12 10.86
C THR A 503 6.09 -11.31 10.03
N THR A 504 6.01 -12.00 8.89
CA THR A 504 7.17 -12.24 8.01
C THR A 504 6.97 -11.77 6.57
N PRO A 505 6.67 -10.47 6.34
CA PRO A 505 6.59 -9.96 4.98
C PRO A 505 7.94 -10.13 4.25
N HIS A 506 7.91 -10.75 3.09
CA HIS A 506 9.07 -10.97 2.21
C HIS A 506 10.27 -11.65 2.88
N ASP A 507 10.02 -12.72 3.66
CA ASP A 507 11.06 -13.50 4.32
C ASP A 507 11.87 -12.72 5.38
N LYS A 508 11.37 -11.58 5.89
CA LYS A 508 11.99 -10.84 7.00
C LYS A 508 11.09 -10.81 8.22
N LEU A 509 11.65 -11.11 9.39
CA LEU A 509 10.93 -10.99 10.65
C LEU A 509 10.59 -9.52 10.94
N GLN A 510 9.31 -9.26 11.13
CA GLN A 510 8.77 -8.00 11.62
C GLN A 510 8.03 -8.25 12.92
N ILE A 511 8.16 -7.30 13.83
CA ILE A 511 7.45 -7.27 15.10
C ILE A 511 6.92 -5.85 15.26
N HIS A 512 5.64 -5.74 15.63
CA HIS A 512 5.04 -4.44 15.89
C HIS A 512 5.75 -3.77 17.08
N ASP A 513 5.98 -2.46 17.03
CA ASP A 513 6.81 -1.75 18.01
C ASP A 513 6.29 -1.95 19.45
N LEU A 514 4.98 -1.78 19.69
CA LEU A 514 4.36 -2.10 20.99
C LEU A 514 4.54 -3.55 21.47
N ILE A 515 4.58 -4.54 20.56
CA ILE A 515 4.80 -5.95 20.91
C ILE A 515 6.29 -6.17 21.22
N GLN A 516 7.18 -5.52 20.47
CA GLN A 516 8.60 -5.53 20.73
C GLN A 516 8.91 -4.93 22.11
N GLU A 517 8.33 -3.76 22.39
CA GLU A 517 8.43 -3.07 23.68
C GLU A 517 7.90 -3.94 24.83
N MET A 518 6.76 -4.63 24.63
CA MET A 518 6.25 -5.59 25.59
C MET A 518 7.28 -6.70 25.88
N GLY A 519 7.88 -7.31 24.85
CA GLY A 519 8.93 -8.33 25.02
C GLY A 519 10.14 -7.81 25.78
N GLN A 520 10.61 -6.62 25.42
CA GLN A 520 11.70 -5.91 26.08
C GLN A 520 11.38 -5.52 27.54
N GLU A 521 10.12 -5.21 27.87
CA GLU A 521 9.69 -4.91 29.23
C GLU A 521 9.57 -6.13 30.12
N ILE A 522 9.19 -7.29 29.56
CA ILE A 522 9.19 -8.55 30.30
C ILE A 522 10.61 -8.86 30.83
N VAL A 523 11.65 -8.64 30.02
CA VAL A 523 13.04 -8.85 30.45
C VAL A 523 13.47 -7.83 31.51
N ARG A 524 13.17 -6.53 31.33
CA ARG A 524 13.55 -5.50 32.32
C ARG A 524 12.81 -5.63 33.64
N HIS A 525 11.52 -5.96 33.64
CA HIS A 525 10.71 -6.05 34.85
C HIS A 525 11.17 -7.16 35.80
N THR A 526 11.84 -8.19 35.28
CA THR A 526 12.41 -9.27 36.11
C THR A 526 13.51 -8.73 37.03
N PHE A 527 14.33 -7.78 36.53
CA PHE A 527 15.39 -7.10 37.29
C PHE A 527 15.48 -5.59 36.92
N PRO A 528 14.61 -4.74 37.49
CA PRO A 528 14.48 -3.34 37.04
C PRO A 528 15.72 -2.49 37.25
N ASN A 529 16.46 -2.70 38.35
CA ASN A 529 17.61 -1.88 38.73
C ASN A 529 18.96 -2.64 38.66
N GLU A 530 18.94 -3.89 38.19
CA GLU A 530 20.10 -4.80 38.21
C GLU A 530 20.30 -5.39 36.81
N PRO A 531 20.80 -4.59 35.84
CA PRO A 531 20.96 -5.03 34.46
C PRO A 531 21.87 -6.26 34.33
N GLU A 532 22.85 -6.42 35.22
CA GLU A 532 23.80 -7.53 35.24
C GLU A 532 23.17 -8.90 35.51
N LYS A 533 21.94 -8.94 36.05
CA LYS A 533 21.17 -10.18 36.28
C LYS A 533 20.20 -10.51 35.15
N ARG A 534 20.08 -9.66 34.13
CA ARG A 534 19.17 -9.88 33.00
C ARG A 534 19.76 -10.84 31.97
N THR A 535 18.91 -11.63 31.31
CA THR A 535 19.35 -12.58 30.28
C THR A 535 19.65 -11.91 28.93
N ARG A 536 19.01 -10.79 28.63
CA ARG A 536 19.15 -10.07 27.36
C ARG A 536 19.41 -8.60 27.63
N LEU A 537 20.41 -8.04 26.96
CA LEU A 537 20.78 -6.63 27.03
C LEU A 537 20.82 -6.03 25.63
N TRP A 538 20.06 -4.97 25.41
CA TRP A 538 20.00 -4.27 24.11
C TRP A 538 20.13 -2.74 24.21
N LEU A 539 19.98 -2.17 25.42
CA LEU A 539 20.14 -0.74 25.66
C LEU A 539 21.58 -0.45 26.07
N ARG A 540 22.23 0.52 25.42
CA ARG A 540 23.63 0.85 25.70
C ARG A 540 23.92 1.32 27.11
N GLU A 541 23.01 2.03 27.75
CA GLU A 541 23.15 2.42 29.16
C GLU A 541 23.18 1.18 30.08
N ASP A 542 22.24 0.26 29.89
CA ASP A 542 22.16 -0.98 30.68
C ASP A 542 23.38 -1.88 30.41
N ILE A 543 23.86 -1.94 29.17
CA ILE A 543 25.09 -2.66 28.79
C ILE A 543 26.29 -2.01 29.46
N ASN A 544 26.47 -0.70 29.33
CA ASN A 544 27.59 0.01 29.95
C ASN A 544 27.59 -0.18 31.47
N LEU A 545 26.42 -0.13 32.12
CA LEU A 545 26.31 -0.38 33.56
C LEU A 545 26.69 -1.82 33.91
N ALA A 546 26.08 -2.82 33.26
CA ALA A 546 26.34 -4.23 33.52
C ALA A 546 27.79 -4.64 33.23
N LEU A 547 28.44 -3.98 32.27
CA LEU A 547 29.79 -4.30 31.82
C LEU A 547 30.88 -3.39 32.42
N SER A 548 30.51 -2.27 33.02
CA SER A 548 31.44 -1.42 33.76
C SER A 548 31.86 -2.11 35.06
N ARG A 549 33.13 -1.92 35.46
CA ARG A 549 33.66 -2.44 36.74
C ARG A 549 33.56 -3.97 36.92
N ASP A 550 33.63 -4.75 35.83
CA ASP A 550 33.68 -6.21 35.86
C ASP A 550 32.45 -6.91 36.45
N GLN A 551 31.27 -6.31 36.29
CA GLN A 551 30.01 -6.82 36.85
C GLN A 551 29.24 -7.81 35.96
N GLY A 552 29.77 -8.18 34.80
CA GLY A 552 29.16 -9.18 33.93
C GLY A 552 28.96 -10.51 34.66
N THR A 553 27.78 -11.13 34.50
CA THR A 553 27.45 -12.40 35.18
C THR A 553 27.09 -13.50 34.18
N GLU A 554 27.05 -14.74 34.67
CA GLU A 554 26.58 -15.91 33.91
C GLU A 554 25.10 -15.86 33.51
N ALA A 555 24.32 -14.91 34.05
CA ALA A 555 22.91 -14.75 33.70
C ALA A 555 22.74 -14.15 32.29
N ILE A 556 23.73 -13.40 31.79
CA ILE A 556 23.65 -12.71 30.50
C ILE A 556 23.86 -13.73 29.37
N GLU A 557 22.82 -13.93 28.57
CA GLU A 557 22.84 -14.84 27.42
C GLU A 557 23.00 -14.08 26.09
N GLY A 558 22.59 -12.82 26.01
CA GLY A 558 22.68 -12.05 24.76
C GLY A 558 22.92 -10.56 24.98
N ILE A 559 23.82 -10.00 24.17
CA ILE A 559 24.15 -8.56 24.16
C ILE A 559 24.05 -8.05 22.72
N MET A 560 23.32 -6.95 22.52
CA MET A 560 23.25 -6.24 21.25
C MET A 560 23.36 -4.73 21.45
N MET A 561 24.29 -4.08 20.76
CA MET A 561 24.41 -2.62 20.70
C MET A 561 24.25 -2.19 19.24
N ASP A 562 23.20 -1.43 18.92
CA ASP A 562 22.88 -1.11 17.53
C ASP A 562 23.71 0.06 16.97
N PHE A 563 23.74 0.19 15.64
CA PHE A 563 24.58 1.17 14.93
C PHE A 563 24.11 2.63 15.08
N ASP A 564 22.83 2.85 15.42
CA ASP A 564 22.20 4.17 15.40
C ASP A 564 22.43 4.99 16.69
N GLU A 565 23.11 4.42 17.69
CA GLU A 565 23.39 5.10 18.96
C GLU A 565 24.72 5.88 18.89
N GLU A 566 24.67 7.22 18.92
CA GLU A 566 25.85 8.09 18.94
C GLU A 566 26.66 7.96 20.26
N GLY A 567 28.00 7.99 20.17
CA GLY A 567 28.93 7.95 21.31
C GLY A 567 29.93 6.79 21.26
N GLU A 568 31.00 6.86 22.05
CA GLU A 568 31.99 5.78 22.25
C GLU A 568 31.73 5.05 23.59
N SER A 569 31.73 3.71 23.59
CA SER A 569 31.55 2.89 24.80
C SER A 569 32.87 2.25 25.21
N HIS A 570 33.30 2.49 26.46
CA HIS A 570 34.45 1.85 27.06
C HIS A 570 34.00 0.64 27.90
N LEU A 571 34.23 -0.57 27.38
CA LEU A 571 33.87 -1.81 28.08
C LEU A 571 35.12 -2.46 28.68
N ASN A 572 34.98 -3.05 29.87
CA ASN A 572 36.06 -3.85 30.46
C ASN A 572 36.03 -5.26 29.89
N ALA A 573 37.14 -5.69 29.28
CA ALA A 573 37.25 -6.99 28.65
C ALA A 573 37.13 -8.16 29.66
N LYS A 574 37.52 -7.94 30.92
CA LYS A 574 37.38 -8.92 32.01
C LYS A 574 35.93 -9.32 32.29
N ALA A 575 34.96 -8.44 32.03
CA ALA A 575 33.55 -8.76 32.23
C ALA A 575 33.11 -9.98 31.39
N PHE A 576 33.63 -10.12 30.16
CA PHE A 576 33.28 -11.26 29.28
C PHE A 576 33.73 -12.61 29.83
N SER A 577 34.77 -12.65 30.65
CA SER A 577 35.25 -13.89 31.28
C SER A 577 34.22 -14.52 32.22
N SER A 578 33.33 -13.73 32.80
CA SER A 578 32.27 -14.19 33.70
C SER A 578 30.98 -14.63 32.97
N MET A 579 30.81 -14.26 31.70
CA MET A 579 29.57 -14.51 30.93
C MET A 579 29.62 -15.84 30.18
N THR A 580 29.70 -16.94 30.92
CA THR A 580 29.88 -18.29 30.37
C THR A 580 28.69 -18.83 29.56
N ASN A 581 27.50 -18.22 29.67
CA ASN A 581 26.27 -18.61 28.95
C ASN A 581 25.96 -17.72 27.73
N LEU A 582 26.86 -16.80 27.36
CA LEU A 582 26.63 -15.86 26.27
C LEU A 582 26.52 -16.63 24.93
N ARG A 583 25.39 -16.46 24.24
CA ARG A 583 25.04 -17.10 22.95
C ARG A 583 24.93 -16.13 21.78
N VAL A 584 24.62 -14.85 22.05
CA VAL A 584 24.52 -13.77 21.05
C VAL A 584 25.39 -12.59 21.49
N LEU A 585 26.30 -12.15 20.63
CA LEU A 585 27.08 -10.94 20.85
C LEU A 585 27.11 -10.09 19.58
N LYS A 586 26.48 -8.91 19.62
CA LYS A 586 26.55 -7.88 18.58
C LYS A 586 27.06 -6.57 19.17
N LEU A 587 28.25 -6.14 18.76
CA LEU A 587 28.89 -4.91 19.27
C LEU A 587 29.35 -4.01 18.13
N ASN A 588 29.06 -2.72 18.26
CA ASN A 588 29.44 -1.67 17.32
C ASN A 588 30.05 -0.49 18.07
N ASN A 589 31.11 0.13 17.54
CA ASN A 589 31.76 1.32 18.10
C ASN A 589 32.18 1.18 19.59
N VAL A 590 32.69 0.00 19.96
CA VAL A 590 33.16 -0.30 21.30
C VAL A 590 34.69 -0.25 21.36
N HIS A 591 35.23 0.50 22.32
CA HIS A 591 36.63 0.46 22.71
C HIS A 591 36.81 -0.41 23.96
N LEU A 592 37.71 -1.40 23.87
CA LEU A 592 38.09 -2.21 25.02
C LEU A 592 39.28 -1.58 25.75
N CYS A 593 39.19 -1.50 27.08
CA CYS A 593 40.28 -0.98 27.91
C CYS A 593 41.42 -1.99 28.10
N GLU A 594 41.14 -3.29 27.95
CA GLU A 594 42.07 -4.41 28.17
C GLU A 594 41.89 -5.50 27.08
N GLU A 595 42.79 -6.48 27.00
CA GLU A 595 42.66 -7.63 26.08
C GLU A 595 41.58 -8.61 26.56
N ILE A 596 40.88 -9.25 25.61
CA ILE A 596 39.85 -10.27 25.90
C ILE A 596 40.53 -11.60 26.20
N GLU A 597 40.47 -12.05 27.45
CA GLU A 597 41.04 -13.34 27.88
C GLU A 597 40.16 -14.54 27.48
N TYR A 598 38.83 -14.36 27.51
CA TYR A 598 37.85 -15.41 27.23
C TYR A 598 36.60 -14.86 26.52
N LEU A 599 36.06 -15.66 25.60
CA LEU A 599 34.73 -15.51 25.02
C LEU A 599 33.98 -16.82 25.23
N SER A 600 32.68 -16.72 25.53
CA SER A 600 31.82 -17.87 25.80
C SER A 600 31.81 -18.89 24.66
N ASP A 601 32.06 -20.16 24.99
CA ASP A 601 31.96 -21.27 24.03
C ASP A 601 30.50 -21.59 23.64
N GLN A 602 29.51 -20.94 24.29
CA GLN A 602 28.09 -21.04 23.93
C GLN A 602 27.69 -20.09 22.79
N LEU A 603 28.59 -19.24 22.29
CA LEU A 603 28.30 -18.32 21.19
C LEU A 603 27.83 -19.09 19.93
N ARG A 604 26.71 -18.62 19.37
CA ARG A 604 26.20 -19.04 18.05
C ARG A 604 26.27 -17.91 17.03
N PHE A 605 26.13 -16.67 17.49
CA PHE A 605 26.20 -15.47 16.68
C PHE A 605 27.19 -14.48 17.29
N LEU A 606 28.27 -14.17 16.56
CA LEU A 606 29.26 -13.16 16.93
C LEU A 606 29.37 -12.11 15.82
N ASN A 607 28.86 -10.91 16.07
CA ASN A 607 29.03 -9.74 15.22
C ASN A 607 29.80 -8.66 16.01
N TRP A 608 30.93 -8.21 15.50
CA TRP A 608 31.71 -7.17 16.16
C TRP A 608 32.36 -6.25 15.14
N HIS A 609 31.75 -5.09 14.93
CA HIS A 609 32.29 -4.06 14.05
C HIS A 609 33.47 -3.35 14.72
N GLY A 610 34.60 -3.26 14.03
CA GLY A 610 35.80 -2.63 14.58
C GLY A 610 36.54 -3.54 15.57
N TYR A 611 36.41 -4.86 15.46
CA TYR A 611 37.03 -5.81 16.40
C TYR A 611 38.54 -5.52 16.62
N PRO A 612 38.99 -5.29 17.87
CA PRO A 612 40.29 -4.66 18.13
C PRO A 612 41.47 -5.63 18.17
N LEU A 613 41.23 -6.94 18.37
CA LEU A 613 42.33 -7.89 18.53
C LEU A 613 42.87 -8.38 17.18
N LYS A 614 44.16 -8.71 17.18
CA LYS A 614 44.87 -9.20 16.00
C LYS A 614 44.48 -10.62 15.59
N THR A 615 43.99 -11.41 16.53
CA THR A 615 43.53 -12.79 16.36
C THR A 615 42.38 -13.05 17.32
N LEU A 616 41.59 -14.10 17.09
CA LEU A 616 40.64 -14.58 18.10
C LEU A 616 41.38 -15.06 19.36
N PRO A 617 40.75 -15.00 20.56
CA PRO A 617 41.38 -15.44 21.80
C PRO A 617 41.78 -16.92 21.73
N SER A 618 42.97 -17.25 22.21
CA SER A 618 43.51 -18.63 22.11
C SER A 618 42.70 -19.68 22.88
N ASN A 619 42.00 -19.26 23.94
CA ASN A 619 41.13 -20.12 24.74
C ASN A 619 39.69 -20.23 24.20
N PHE A 620 39.34 -19.47 23.15
CA PHE A 620 37.99 -19.50 22.59
C PHE A 620 37.78 -20.76 21.75
N ASN A 621 36.74 -21.54 22.05
CA ASN A 621 36.42 -22.78 21.36
C ASN A 621 35.06 -22.69 20.64
N PRO A 622 34.99 -22.05 19.45
CA PRO A 622 33.75 -21.78 18.73
C PRO A 622 33.15 -23.00 17.99
N THR A 623 33.08 -24.18 18.62
CA THR A 623 32.64 -25.42 17.95
C THR A 623 31.18 -25.38 17.48
N ASN A 624 30.34 -24.59 18.14
CA ASN A 624 28.92 -24.45 17.83
C ASN A 624 28.58 -23.10 17.17
N LEU A 625 29.59 -22.30 16.81
CA LEU A 625 29.36 -20.99 16.20
C LEU A 625 28.73 -21.16 14.80
N LEU A 626 27.68 -20.39 14.50
CA LEU A 626 26.95 -20.44 13.23
C LEU A 626 27.37 -19.29 12.30
N GLU A 627 27.46 -18.07 12.84
CA GLU A 627 27.85 -16.87 12.09
C GLU A 627 28.97 -16.11 12.83
N LEU A 628 30.03 -15.79 12.09
CA LEU A 628 31.16 -14.97 12.55
C LEU A 628 31.31 -13.74 11.65
N GLU A 629 30.99 -12.57 12.18
CA GLU A 629 31.00 -11.30 11.44
C GLU A 629 31.88 -10.26 12.16
N LEU A 630 33.10 -10.04 11.67
CA LEU A 630 34.05 -9.08 12.23
C LEU A 630 34.45 -8.04 11.16
N PRO A 631 33.51 -7.21 10.69
CA PRO A 631 33.81 -6.17 9.71
C PRO A 631 34.68 -5.07 10.32
N ASN A 632 35.50 -4.41 9.49
CA ASN A 632 36.43 -3.36 9.89
C ASN A 632 37.39 -3.78 11.02
N SER A 633 37.76 -5.06 11.08
CA SER A 633 38.57 -5.59 12.18
C SER A 633 40.07 -5.31 12.04
N SER A 634 40.76 -5.36 13.18
CA SER A 634 42.23 -5.32 13.27
C SER A 634 42.89 -6.70 13.11
N ILE A 635 42.17 -7.68 12.55
CA ILE A 635 42.64 -9.06 12.46
C ILE A 635 43.76 -9.20 11.43
N HIS A 636 44.87 -9.80 11.88
CA HIS A 636 45.96 -10.23 11.02
C HIS A 636 45.84 -11.72 10.64
N HIS A 637 45.36 -12.54 11.58
CA HIS A 637 45.21 -13.98 11.42
C HIS A 637 44.00 -14.47 12.22
N LEU A 638 43.03 -15.13 11.57
CA LEU A 638 41.74 -15.43 12.20
C LEU A 638 41.86 -16.47 13.33
N TRP A 639 42.39 -17.66 13.02
CA TRP A 639 42.60 -18.76 13.98
C TRP A 639 43.70 -19.72 13.55
N THR A 640 44.37 -20.35 14.51
CA THR A 640 45.37 -21.43 14.31
C THR A 640 44.85 -22.80 14.78
N THR A 641 43.56 -22.90 15.16
CA THR A 641 42.98 -24.12 15.74
C THR A 641 42.93 -25.28 14.74
N SER A 642 43.10 -26.49 15.26
CA SER A 642 42.91 -27.75 14.52
C SER A 642 41.53 -28.38 14.75
N LYS A 643 40.67 -27.75 15.56
CA LYS A 643 39.33 -28.27 15.87
C LYS A 643 38.34 -27.91 14.76
N SER A 644 37.55 -28.90 14.34
CA SER A 644 36.46 -28.74 13.37
C SER A 644 35.31 -27.93 13.96
N MET A 645 34.77 -26.99 13.17
CA MET A 645 33.61 -26.13 13.43
C MET A 645 32.54 -26.42 12.38
N GLU A 646 31.85 -27.54 12.53
CA GLU A 646 30.90 -28.06 11.53
C GLU A 646 29.62 -27.21 11.41
N THR A 647 29.30 -26.42 12.44
CA THR A 647 28.11 -25.55 12.44
C THR A 647 28.32 -24.24 11.71
N LEU A 648 29.57 -23.81 11.48
CA LEU A 648 29.85 -22.47 10.98
C LEU A 648 29.49 -22.33 9.49
N LYS A 649 28.52 -21.46 9.20
CA LYS A 649 27.99 -21.22 7.85
C LYS A 649 28.42 -19.88 7.25
N VAL A 650 28.63 -18.86 8.08
CA VAL A 650 28.92 -17.50 7.61
C VAL A 650 30.21 -16.97 8.24
N ILE A 651 31.12 -16.48 7.39
CA ILE A 651 32.29 -15.69 7.80
C ILE A 651 32.28 -14.37 7.04
N ASN A 652 32.24 -13.25 7.76
CA ASN A 652 32.41 -11.92 7.21
C ASN A 652 33.57 -11.21 7.91
N LEU A 653 34.64 -10.90 7.17
CA LEU A 653 35.78 -10.12 7.63
C LEU A 653 35.97 -8.88 6.74
N SER A 654 34.88 -8.31 6.22
CA SER A 654 34.97 -7.18 5.30
C SER A 654 35.79 -6.04 5.89
N ASP A 655 36.57 -5.36 5.06
CA ASP A 655 37.39 -4.19 5.41
C ASP A 655 38.39 -4.47 6.55
N SER A 656 38.78 -5.74 6.74
CA SER A 656 39.88 -6.11 7.64
C SER A 656 41.22 -5.76 7.00
N LEU A 657 41.66 -4.51 7.22
CA LEU A 657 42.79 -3.90 6.51
C LEU A 657 44.12 -4.64 6.73
N PHE A 658 44.28 -5.39 7.81
CA PHE A 658 45.52 -6.07 8.19
C PHE A 658 45.55 -7.56 7.85
N LEU A 659 44.44 -8.12 7.34
CA LEU A 659 44.34 -9.54 7.02
C LEU A 659 45.20 -9.84 5.79
N SER A 660 46.33 -10.52 6.01
CA SER A 660 47.30 -10.79 4.95
C SER A 660 47.14 -12.17 4.30
N LYS A 661 46.59 -13.14 5.05
CA LYS A 661 46.38 -14.53 4.62
C LYS A 661 45.08 -15.08 5.20
N THR A 662 44.40 -15.96 4.48
CA THR A 662 43.23 -16.69 5.02
C THR A 662 43.66 -17.88 5.88
N PRO A 663 42.83 -18.30 6.85
CA PRO A 663 43.08 -19.51 7.63
C PRO A 663 42.87 -20.79 6.79
N ASP A 664 43.17 -21.94 7.38
CA ASP A 664 42.72 -23.22 6.84
C ASP A 664 41.19 -23.34 6.99
N PHE A 665 40.50 -23.57 5.87
CA PHE A 665 39.05 -23.82 5.81
C PHE A 665 38.68 -25.31 5.92
N SER A 666 39.66 -26.23 6.07
CA SER A 666 39.37 -27.65 6.29
C SER A 666 38.58 -27.90 7.58
N VAL A 667 38.71 -26.99 8.54
CA VAL A 667 37.98 -27.00 9.81
C VAL A 667 36.56 -26.45 9.71
N VAL A 668 36.14 -25.86 8.58
CA VAL A 668 34.78 -25.29 8.39
C VAL A 668 34.11 -25.86 7.13
N PRO A 669 33.81 -27.17 7.11
CA PRO A 669 33.40 -27.87 5.89
C PRO A 669 32.03 -27.41 5.33
N ASN A 670 31.14 -26.89 6.19
CA ASN A 670 29.77 -26.50 5.85
C ASN A 670 29.62 -24.99 5.58
N LEU A 671 30.73 -24.28 5.33
CA LEU A 671 30.70 -22.84 5.08
C LEU A 671 29.89 -22.51 3.81
N GLU A 672 28.88 -21.66 3.94
CA GLU A 672 27.98 -21.24 2.87
C GLU A 672 28.34 -19.84 2.33
N ARG A 673 28.82 -18.92 3.18
CA ARG A 673 29.13 -17.55 2.79
C ARG A 673 30.47 -17.09 3.35
N LEU A 674 31.36 -16.64 2.47
CA LEU A 674 32.64 -16.04 2.82
C LEU A 674 32.78 -14.63 2.21
N VAL A 675 32.86 -13.62 3.06
CA VAL A 675 32.98 -12.21 2.67
C VAL A 675 34.29 -11.65 3.21
N LEU A 676 35.22 -11.35 2.31
CA LEU A 676 36.52 -10.70 2.58
C LEU A 676 36.69 -9.41 1.76
N SER A 677 35.57 -8.79 1.36
CA SER A 677 35.56 -7.53 0.60
C SER A 677 36.38 -6.46 1.33
N GLY A 678 37.22 -5.69 0.64
CA GLY A 678 38.00 -4.60 1.24
C GLY A 678 39.24 -5.03 2.02
N CYS A 679 39.59 -6.33 2.06
CA CYS A 679 40.83 -6.81 2.67
C CYS A 679 42.04 -6.48 1.78
N VAL A 680 42.53 -5.23 1.83
CA VAL A 680 43.54 -4.70 0.89
C VAL A 680 44.92 -5.36 1.00
N GLU A 681 45.30 -5.86 2.18
CA GLU A 681 46.57 -6.54 2.43
C GLU A 681 46.56 -8.05 2.10
N LEU A 682 45.38 -8.59 1.76
CA LEU A 682 45.20 -10.02 1.49
C LEU A 682 45.91 -10.40 0.18
N HIS A 683 46.99 -11.17 0.29
CA HIS A 683 47.79 -11.59 -0.86
C HIS A 683 47.83 -13.12 -1.05
N GLN A 684 47.46 -13.90 -0.03
CA GLN A 684 47.50 -15.36 -0.08
C GLN A 684 46.18 -15.99 0.42
N LEU A 685 45.56 -16.82 -0.42
CA LEU A 685 44.43 -17.66 -0.05
C LEU A 685 44.91 -19.09 0.27
N HIS A 686 44.30 -19.72 1.27
CA HIS A 686 44.59 -21.09 1.65
C HIS A 686 43.97 -22.08 0.66
N HIS A 687 44.66 -23.18 0.36
CA HIS A 687 44.26 -24.11 -0.70
C HIS A 687 42.94 -24.84 -0.42
N SER A 688 42.57 -25.01 0.87
CA SER A 688 41.34 -25.68 1.27
C SER A 688 40.07 -24.92 0.88
N LEU A 689 40.18 -23.61 0.58
CA LEU A 689 39.06 -22.82 0.07
C LEU A 689 38.45 -23.43 -1.19
N GLY A 690 39.25 -24.05 -2.06
CA GLY A 690 38.78 -24.68 -3.30
C GLY A 690 37.92 -25.93 -3.13
N ASN A 691 37.87 -26.49 -1.92
CA ASN A 691 37.18 -27.74 -1.60
C ASN A 691 35.84 -27.53 -0.86
N LEU A 692 35.41 -26.28 -0.63
CA LEU A 692 34.18 -25.99 0.09
C LEU A 692 32.94 -26.25 -0.79
N LYS A 693 32.36 -27.44 -0.67
CA LYS A 693 31.24 -27.89 -1.51
C LYS A 693 29.94 -27.14 -1.28
N HIS A 694 29.72 -26.64 -0.06
CA HIS A 694 28.51 -25.93 0.34
C HIS A 694 28.59 -24.41 0.15
N LEU A 695 29.72 -23.87 -0.32
CA LEU A 695 29.90 -22.42 -0.47
C LEU A 695 28.97 -21.87 -1.55
N ILE A 696 28.04 -21.00 -1.17
CA ILE A 696 27.05 -20.33 -2.02
C ILE A 696 27.58 -18.97 -2.51
N GLN A 697 28.29 -18.23 -1.65
CA GLN A 697 28.81 -16.90 -1.96
C GLN A 697 30.27 -16.74 -1.54
N LEU A 698 31.11 -16.30 -2.47
CA LEU A 698 32.49 -15.89 -2.22
C LEU A 698 32.70 -14.44 -2.69
N ASN A 699 32.99 -13.54 -1.77
CA ASN A 699 33.24 -12.13 -2.07
C ASN A 699 34.66 -11.71 -1.63
N LEU A 700 35.50 -11.41 -2.61
CA LEU A 700 36.89 -10.94 -2.46
C LEU A 700 37.07 -9.56 -3.09
N ARG A 701 36.00 -8.75 -3.18
CA ARG A 701 36.04 -7.43 -3.81
C ARG A 701 37.14 -6.55 -3.18
N ASN A 702 37.85 -5.76 -3.97
CA ASN A 702 38.89 -4.82 -3.54
C ASN A 702 40.06 -5.46 -2.74
N CYS A 703 40.32 -6.77 -2.87
CA CYS A 703 41.54 -7.40 -2.37
C CYS A 703 42.74 -7.05 -3.26
N LYS A 704 43.22 -5.81 -3.17
CA LYS A 704 44.17 -5.19 -4.11
C LYS A 704 45.52 -5.92 -4.24
N LYS A 705 46.01 -6.56 -3.17
CA LYS A 705 47.28 -7.33 -3.18
C LYS A 705 47.13 -8.81 -3.57
N LEU A 706 45.91 -9.27 -3.86
CA LEU A 706 45.67 -10.67 -4.25
C LEU A 706 46.27 -10.94 -5.63
N THR A 707 47.32 -11.77 -5.69
CA THR A 707 48.07 -12.01 -6.94
C THR A 707 47.53 -13.19 -7.76
N ASN A 708 47.06 -14.24 -7.09
CA ASN A 708 46.55 -15.46 -7.69
C ASN A 708 45.56 -16.18 -6.76
N ILE A 709 44.78 -17.09 -7.36
CA ILE A 709 43.98 -18.10 -6.65
C ILE A 709 44.71 -19.43 -6.83
N PRO A 710 45.40 -19.97 -5.82
CA PRO A 710 46.44 -21.00 -5.99
C PRO A 710 45.93 -22.43 -6.19
N PHE A 711 44.61 -22.63 -6.25
CA PHE A 711 43.98 -23.94 -6.34
C PHE A 711 42.99 -23.98 -7.52
N ASN A 712 42.70 -25.19 -7.99
CA ASN A 712 41.60 -25.35 -8.94
C ASN A 712 40.27 -25.16 -8.20
N ILE A 713 39.36 -24.37 -8.77
CA ILE A 713 38.05 -24.15 -8.16
C ILE A 713 37.16 -25.38 -8.42
N CYS A 714 36.62 -25.97 -7.35
CA CYS A 714 35.64 -27.07 -7.38
C CYS A 714 34.48 -26.78 -6.39
N LEU A 715 33.88 -25.59 -6.50
CA LEU A 715 32.83 -25.12 -5.60
C LEU A 715 31.45 -25.49 -6.16
N GLU A 716 30.96 -26.67 -5.80
CA GLU A 716 29.77 -27.28 -6.40
C GLU A 716 28.48 -26.45 -6.20
N SER A 717 28.33 -25.76 -5.07
CA SER A 717 27.11 -24.98 -4.73
C SER A 717 27.20 -23.48 -4.99
N LEU A 718 28.31 -22.98 -5.54
CA LEU A 718 28.59 -21.54 -5.63
C LEU A 718 27.64 -20.87 -6.62
N LYS A 719 26.95 -19.81 -6.18
CA LYS A 719 26.04 -18.98 -6.98
C LYS A 719 26.65 -17.64 -7.37
N ILE A 720 27.45 -17.04 -6.49
CA ILE A 720 28.00 -15.70 -6.69
C ILE A 720 29.50 -15.70 -6.37
N LEU A 721 30.32 -15.27 -7.34
CA LEU A 721 31.76 -15.08 -7.19
C LEU A 721 32.14 -13.63 -7.53
N VAL A 722 32.62 -12.89 -6.52
CA VAL A 722 33.04 -11.49 -6.66
C VAL A 722 34.55 -11.35 -6.46
N LEU A 723 35.24 -10.89 -7.49
CA LEU A 723 36.68 -10.63 -7.55
C LEU A 723 36.99 -9.20 -8.03
N SER A 724 35.98 -8.34 -8.09
CA SER A 724 36.08 -6.97 -8.60
C SER A 724 37.13 -6.15 -7.83
N GLY A 725 37.90 -5.32 -8.51
CA GLY A 725 38.91 -4.44 -7.89
C GLY A 725 40.14 -5.18 -7.34
N CYS A 726 40.30 -6.48 -7.60
CA CYS A 726 41.53 -7.22 -7.33
C CYS A 726 42.62 -6.86 -8.36
N SER A 727 43.17 -5.67 -8.24
CA SER A 727 44.07 -5.07 -9.25
C SER A 727 45.39 -5.82 -9.46
N SER A 728 45.85 -6.63 -8.49
CA SER A 728 47.04 -7.49 -8.65
C SER A 728 46.74 -8.88 -9.23
N LEU A 729 45.47 -9.24 -9.42
CA LEU A 729 45.09 -10.57 -9.89
C LEU A 729 45.36 -10.70 -11.40
N THR A 730 46.35 -11.52 -11.76
CA THR A 730 46.83 -11.62 -13.15
C THR A 730 46.27 -12.80 -13.94
N HIS A 731 45.76 -13.83 -13.25
CA HIS A 731 45.27 -15.06 -13.85
C HIS A 731 43.98 -15.52 -13.14
N PHE A 732 43.00 -15.95 -13.93
CA PHE A 732 41.82 -16.65 -13.41
C PHE A 732 42.14 -18.15 -13.24
N PRO A 733 41.76 -18.79 -12.12
CA PRO A 733 42.09 -20.18 -11.84
C PRO A 733 41.38 -21.16 -12.79
N LYS A 734 41.94 -22.38 -12.89
CA LYS A 734 41.28 -23.49 -13.61
C LYS A 734 40.09 -24.00 -12.80
N ILE A 735 38.97 -24.21 -13.48
CA ILE A 735 37.75 -24.82 -12.93
C ILE A 735 37.82 -26.34 -13.20
N SER A 736 37.79 -27.16 -12.15
CA SER A 736 37.99 -28.61 -12.24
C SER A 736 36.79 -29.40 -12.75
N SER A 737 35.57 -28.89 -12.52
CA SER A 737 34.29 -29.57 -12.78
C SER A 737 33.21 -28.55 -13.17
N ASN A 738 32.07 -29.01 -13.69
CA ASN A 738 30.96 -28.13 -14.03
C ASN A 738 30.34 -27.52 -12.75
N MET A 739 30.42 -26.20 -12.62
CA MET A 739 29.79 -25.45 -11.53
C MET A 739 28.38 -25.01 -11.97
N ASN A 740 27.46 -25.96 -11.93
CA ASN A 740 26.11 -25.82 -12.50
C ASN A 740 25.22 -24.77 -11.80
N TYR A 741 25.66 -24.18 -10.69
CA TYR A 741 24.87 -23.22 -9.93
C TYR A 741 25.41 -21.79 -9.97
N LEU A 742 26.58 -21.55 -10.58
CA LEU A 742 27.18 -20.21 -10.62
C LEU A 742 26.38 -19.32 -11.58
N LEU A 743 25.76 -18.28 -11.03
CA LEU A 743 24.91 -17.33 -11.76
C LEU A 743 25.66 -16.03 -12.09
N GLU A 744 26.51 -15.56 -11.17
CA GLU A 744 27.16 -14.26 -11.27
C GLU A 744 28.68 -14.35 -11.06
N LEU A 745 29.42 -13.83 -12.03
CA LEU A 745 30.88 -13.73 -12.00
C LEU A 745 31.33 -12.28 -12.27
N HIS A 746 31.89 -11.66 -11.24
CA HIS A 746 32.34 -10.27 -11.24
C HIS A 746 33.87 -10.19 -11.17
N LEU A 747 34.49 -9.68 -12.23
CA LEU A 747 35.93 -9.58 -12.44
C LEU A 747 36.37 -8.15 -12.81
N GLU A 748 35.52 -7.15 -12.57
CA GLU A 748 35.76 -5.77 -12.97
C GLU A 748 37.06 -5.23 -12.35
N GLU A 749 37.80 -4.38 -13.06
CA GLU A 749 39.03 -3.72 -12.56
C GLU A 749 40.13 -4.70 -12.09
N THR A 750 40.18 -5.90 -12.68
CA THR A 750 41.27 -6.87 -12.45
C THR A 750 42.38 -6.77 -13.51
N SER A 751 43.57 -7.29 -13.19
CA SER A 751 44.72 -7.33 -14.13
C SER A 751 44.81 -8.64 -14.93
N ILE A 752 43.68 -9.33 -15.11
CA ILE A 752 43.66 -10.64 -15.76
C ILE A 752 44.07 -10.52 -17.22
N LYS A 753 45.06 -11.32 -17.63
CA LYS A 753 45.57 -11.32 -19.02
C LYS A 753 44.78 -12.25 -19.94
N VAL A 754 44.40 -13.42 -19.44
CA VAL A 754 43.70 -14.47 -20.19
C VAL A 754 42.74 -15.19 -19.24
N LEU A 755 41.51 -15.45 -19.70
CA LEU A 755 40.57 -16.34 -19.02
C LEU A 755 40.88 -17.80 -19.41
N HIS A 756 40.99 -18.68 -18.42
CA HIS A 756 41.24 -20.10 -18.67
C HIS A 756 40.07 -20.75 -19.44
N SER A 757 40.36 -21.69 -20.35
CA SER A 757 39.34 -22.31 -21.21
C SER A 757 38.26 -23.07 -20.43
N SER A 758 38.52 -23.44 -19.18
CA SER A 758 37.53 -24.04 -18.28
C SER A 758 36.36 -23.10 -17.93
N ILE A 759 36.37 -21.82 -18.33
CA ILE A 759 35.21 -20.92 -18.18
C ILE A 759 33.95 -21.51 -18.82
N GLY A 760 34.10 -22.31 -19.89
CA GLY A 760 32.97 -22.99 -20.54
C GLY A 760 32.25 -24.03 -19.68
N HIS A 761 32.80 -24.40 -18.52
CA HIS A 761 32.14 -25.26 -17.54
C HIS A 761 31.04 -24.53 -16.72
N LEU A 762 30.91 -23.21 -16.87
CA LEU A 762 29.95 -22.37 -16.13
C LEU A 762 28.62 -22.21 -16.90
N THR A 763 27.97 -23.32 -17.30
CA THR A 763 26.82 -23.30 -18.23
C THR A 763 25.59 -22.53 -17.72
N SER A 764 25.47 -22.34 -16.40
CA SER A 764 24.36 -21.61 -15.75
C SER A 764 24.64 -20.13 -15.51
N LEU A 765 25.81 -19.62 -15.91
CA LEU A 765 26.21 -18.23 -15.70
C LEU A 765 25.27 -17.28 -16.44
N VAL A 766 24.73 -16.29 -15.73
CA VAL A 766 23.80 -15.28 -16.24
C VAL A 766 24.52 -13.95 -16.48
N VAL A 767 25.46 -13.59 -15.60
CA VAL A 767 26.23 -12.34 -15.65
C VAL A 767 27.73 -12.63 -15.64
N LEU A 768 28.44 -12.11 -16.64
CA LEU A 768 29.89 -12.05 -16.69
C LEU A 768 30.34 -10.60 -16.86
N ASN A 769 30.93 -10.03 -15.81
CA ASN A 769 31.41 -8.65 -15.85
C ASN A 769 32.94 -8.58 -15.79
N LEU A 770 33.54 -8.10 -16.87
CA LEU A 770 34.98 -7.92 -17.09
C LEU A 770 35.34 -6.44 -17.31
N LYS A 771 34.44 -5.52 -16.94
CA LYS A 771 34.66 -4.07 -17.12
C LYS A 771 36.02 -3.63 -16.57
N ASN A 772 36.73 -2.79 -17.30
CA ASN A 772 38.06 -2.25 -16.95
C ASN A 772 39.13 -3.32 -16.70
N CYS A 773 39.00 -4.53 -17.26
CA CYS A 773 40.11 -5.50 -17.33
C CYS A 773 41.12 -5.07 -18.41
N THR A 774 41.88 -4.01 -18.13
CA THR A 774 42.77 -3.34 -19.11
C THR A 774 43.91 -4.21 -19.64
N ASN A 775 44.21 -5.33 -18.99
CA ASN A 775 45.27 -6.26 -19.41
C ASN A 775 44.75 -7.49 -20.17
N LEU A 776 43.43 -7.63 -20.35
CA LEU A 776 42.82 -8.78 -21.00
C LEU A 776 43.17 -8.78 -22.50
N LEU A 777 43.84 -9.84 -22.96
CA LEU A 777 44.29 -9.97 -24.35
C LEU A 777 43.26 -10.62 -25.25
N LYS A 778 42.67 -11.75 -24.80
CA LYS A 778 41.75 -12.58 -25.58
C LYS A 778 40.74 -13.30 -24.68
N LEU A 779 39.57 -13.59 -25.24
CA LEU A 779 38.59 -14.51 -24.66
C LEU A 779 38.78 -15.94 -25.22
N PRO A 780 38.62 -16.99 -24.42
CA PRO A 780 38.71 -18.37 -24.89
C PRO A 780 37.50 -18.75 -25.77
N SER A 781 37.69 -19.63 -26.75
CA SER A 781 36.61 -20.13 -27.62
C SER A 781 35.54 -20.95 -26.87
N THR A 782 35.81 -21.35 -25.64
CA THR A 782 34.82 -22.04 -24.79
C THR A 782 33.77 -21.11 -24.21
N ILE A 783 33.93 -19.78 -24.33
CA ILE A 783 32.93 -18.79 -23.89
C ILE A 783 31.56 -19.02 -24.54
N GLY A 784 31.53 -19.58 -25.76
CA GLY A 784 30.28 -19.93 -26.45
C GLY A 784 29.48 -21.07 -25.80
N SER A 785 30.04 -21.75 -24.79
CA SER A 785 29.36 -22.81 -24.04
C SER A 785 28.47 -22.26 -22.91
N LEU A 786 28.51 -20.95 -22.65
CA LEU A 786 27.73 -20.28 -21.60
C LEU A 786 26.29 -20.04 -22.05
N THR A 787 25.50 -21.11 -22.20
CA THR A 787 24.17 -21.08 -22.84
C THR A 787 23.10 -20.26 -22.09
N SER A 788 23.35 -19.90 -20.82
CA SER A 788 22.44 -19.10 -19.98
C SER A 788 22.85 -17.63 -19.83
N LEU A 789 23.98 -17.22 -20.43
CA LEU A 789 24.55 -15.88 -20.24
C LEU A 789 23.67 -14.82 -20.89
N LYS A 790 23.21 -13.87 -20.09
CA LYS A 790 22.37 -12.74 -20.52
C LYS A 790 23.16 -11.44 -20.65
N THR A 791 24.14 -11.21 -19.77
CA THR A 791 24.92 -9.98 -19.75
C THR A 791 26.41 -10.28 -19.83
N LEU A 792 27.08 -9.70 -20.84
CA LEU A 792 28.52 -9.70 -21.00
C LEU A 792 29.04 -8.27 -21.09
N ASN A 793 29.87 -7.87 -20.13
CA ASN A 793 30.45 -6.52 -20.09
C ASN A 793 31.99 -6.59 -20.23
N LEU A 794 32.50 -6.06 -21.33
CA LEU A 794 33.92 -5.97 -21.72
C LEU A 794 34.38 -4.50 -21.85
N ASN A 795 33.57 -3.55 -21.38
CA ASN A 795 33.87 -2.12 -21.41
C ASN A 795 35.25 -1.84 -20.79
N GLY A 796 36.13 -1.13 -21.48
CA GLY A 796 37.45 -0.75 -20.95
C GLY A 796 38.51 -1.86 -20.98
N CYS A 797 38.24 -3.00 -21.63
CA CYS A 797 39.25 -4.02 -21.93
C CYS A 797 40.19 -3.57 -23.06
N SER A 798 41.03 -2.57 -22.78
CA SER A 798 41.83 -1.83 -23.78
C SER A 798 42.93 -2.61 -24.50
N LYS A 799 43.21 -3.86 -24.15
CA LYS A 799 44.14 -4.75 -24.89
C LYS A 799 43.45 -5.91 -25.60
N LEU A 800 42.13 -6.00 -25.51
CA LEU A 800 41.35 -7.05 -26.17
C LEU A 800 41.29 -6.76 -27.67
N ASP A 801 41.99 -7.57 -28.47
CA ASP A 801 42.17 -7.34 -29.92
C ASP A 801 41.16 -8.07 -30.81
N SER A 802 40.51 -9.11 -30.28
CA SER A 802 39.64 -10.01 -31.04
C SER A 802 38.62 -10.71 -30.16
N LEU A 803 37.45 -10.99 -30.73
CA LEU A 803 36.39 -11.79 -30.11
C LEU A 803 36.30 -13.17 -30.79
N PRO A 804 36.06 -14.26 -30.05
CA PRO A 804 36.01 -15.60 -30.63
C PRO A 804 34.72 -15.85 -31.41
N GLU A 805 34.79 -16.63 -32.49
CA GLU A 805 33.62 -17.08 -33.29
C GLU A 805 32.60 -17.90 -32.50
N SER A 806 32.97 -18.40 -31.33
CA SER A 806 32.04 -19.08 -30.43
C SER A 806 31.07 -18.12 -29.75
N LEU A 807 31.34 -16.80 -29.71
CA LEU A 807 30.51 -15.86 -28.95
C LEU A 807 29.08 -15.82 -29.47
N GLY A 808 28.87 -15.99 -30.77
CA GLY A 808 27.53 -16.07 -31.36
C GLY A 808 26.71 -17.29 -30.93
N ASN A 809 27.33 -18.31 -30.34
CA ASN A 809 26.60 -19.48 -29.82
C ASN A 809 25.80 -19.18 -28.53
N ILE A 810 26.02 -18.02 -27.91
CA ILE A 810 25.33 -17.59 -26.70
C ILE A 810 23.94 -17.04 -27.05
N SER A 811 23.00 -17.93 -27.40
CA SER A 811 21.65 -17.55 -27.84
C SER A 811 20.80 -16.81 -26.79
N SER A 812 21.22 -16.81 -25.52
CA SER A 812 20.58 -16.13 -24.40
C SER A 812 21.03 -14.69 -24.19
N LEU A 813 22.06 -14.21 -24.92
CA LEU A 813 22.68 -12.92 -24.65
C LEU A 813 21.72 -11.77 -24.97
N GLU A 814 21.46 -10.92 -23.97
CA GLU A 814 20.56 -9.77 -24.05
C GLU A 814 21.35 -8.45 -24.06
N LYS A 815 22.51 -8.39 -23.37
CA LYS A 815 23.33 -7.17 -23.23
C LYS A 815 24.81 -7.46 -23.51
N LEU A 816 25.39 -6.69 -24.42
CA LEU A 816 26.82 -6.74 -24.76
C LEU A 816 27.41 -5.32 -24.78
N ASP A 817 28.41 -5.10 -23.92
CA ASP A 817 29.21 -3.87 -23.93
C ASP A 817 30.66 -4.21 -24.28
N ILE A 818 31.18 -3.65 -25.38
CA ILE A 818 32.54 -3.85 -25.88
C ILE A 818 33.27 -2.51 -26.09
N THR A 819 32.80 -1.45 -25.44
CA THR A 819 33.38 -0.11 -25.54
C THR A 819 34.81 -0.05 -25.06
N SER A 820 35.60 0.86 -25.64
CA SER A 820 37.01 1.07 -25.26
C SER A 820 37.86 -0.22 -25.31
N THR A 821 37.58 -1.10 -26.30
CA THR A 821 38.40 -2.29 -26.62
C THR A 821 39.16 -2.07 -27.93
N CYS A 822 40.16 -2.92 -28.23
CA CYS A 822 40.91 -2.88 -29.50
C CYS A 822 40.34 -3.85 -30.54
N VAL A 823 39.08 -4.26 -30.41
CA VAL A 823 38.45 -5.23 -31.31
C VAL A 823 38.17 -4.57 -32.66
N ASP A 824 38.89 -5.01 -33.70
CA ASP A 824 38.82 -4.43 -35.04
C ASP A 824 37.87 -5.18 -36.00
N GLN A 825 37.46 -6.40 -35.65
CA GLN A 825 36.54 -7.22 -36.44
C GLN A 825 35.52 -7.94 -35.55
N ALA A 826 34.25 -7.85 -35.92
CA ALA A 826 33.17 -8.63 -35.35
C ALA A 826 33.21 -10.06 -35.94
N PRO A 827 33.05 -11.11 -35.11
CA PRO A 827 32.99 -12.47 -35.61
C PRO A 827 31.70 -12.72 -36.39
N MET A 828 31.77 -13.55 -37.44
CA MET A 828 30.64 -13.85 -38.33
C MET A 828 29.44 -14.46 -37.60
N SER A 829 29.69 -15.13 -36.49
CA SER A 829 28.68 -15.71 -35.60
C SER A 829 27.81 -14.69 -34.87
N PHE A 830 28.15 -13.40 -34.80
CA PHE A 830 27.33 -12.37 -34.11
C PHE A 830 25.88 -12.32 -34.61
N GLN A 831 25.66 -12.66 -35.88
CA GLN A 831 24.32 -12.75 -36.49
C GLN A 831 23.38 -13.76 -35.80
N LEU A 832 23.92 -14.69 -35.00
CA LEU A 832 23.18 -15.71 -34.27
C LEU A 832 22.62 -15.22 -32.92
N LEU A 833 22.99 -14.01 -32.47
CA LEU A 833 22.59 -13.44 -31.17
C LEU A 833 21.16 -12.84 -31.22
N THR A 834 20.16 -13.64 -31.55
CA THR A 834 18.78 -13.19 -31.83
C THR A 834 18.01 -12.59 -30.65
N LYS A 835 18.58 -12.59 -29.44
CA LYS A 835 17.97 -12.01 -28.22
C LYS A 835 18.67 -10.73 -27.76
N LEU A 836 19.69 -10.25 -28.48
CA LEU A 836 20.42 -9.08 -28.04
C LEU A 836 19.55 -7.82 -28.13
N GLU A 837 19.36 -7.15 -27.00
CA GLU A 837 18.60 -5.91 -26.87
C GLU A 837 19.51 -4.68 -26.79
N ILE A 838 20.69 -4.82 -26.18
CA ILE A 838 21.63 -3.70 -25.97
C ILE A 838 23.00 -4.06 -26.53
N LEU A 839 23.46 -3.25 -27.49
CA LEU A 839 24.81 -3.32 -28.03
C LEU A 839 25.53 -1.97 -27.86
N ASN A 840 26.59 -1.96 -27.07
CA ASN A 840 27.42 -0.78 -26.86
C ASN A 840 28.79 -0.95 -27.55
N CYS A 841 29.01 -0.16 -28.60
CA CYS A 841 30.19 -0.20 -29.47
C CYS A 841 30.93 1.15 -29.55
N GLN A 842 30.64 2.08 -28.64
CA GLN A 842 31.30 3.38 -28.58
C GLN A 842 32.84 3.27 -28.59
N GLY A 843 33.48 4.12 -29.40
CA GLY A 843 34.93 4.20 -29.51
C GLY A 843 35.58 3.11 -30.37
N LEU A 844 34.80 2.20 -30.97
CA LEU A 844 35.34 1.12 -31.81
C LEU A 844 35.71 1.59 -33.21
N SER A 845 36.63 0.86 -33.85
CA SER A 845 37.11 1.24 -35.16
C SER A 845 36.02 1.07 -36.24
N ARG A 846 36.06 1.93 -37.26
CA ARG A 846 35.19 1.81 -38.44
C ARG A 846 35.25 0.41 -39.08
N LYS A 847 36.41 -0.27 -39.01
CA LYS A 847 36.59 -1.65 -39.51
C LYS A 847 35.69 -2.65 -38.78
N PHE A 848 35.54 -2.49 -37.47
CA PHE A 848 34.66 -3.34 -36.66
C PHE A 848 33.22 -3.23 -37.16
N LEU A 849 32.73 -2.00 -37.35
CA LEU A 849 31.37 -1.77 -37.83
C LEU A 849 31.13 -2.32 -39.25
N HIS A 850 32.11 -2.19 -40.15
CA HIS A 850 32.05 -2.82 -41.48
C HIS A 850 31.90 -4.34 -41.41
N SER A 851 32.63 -4.98 -40.49
CA SER A 851 32.52 -6.44 -40.30
C SER A 851 31.23 -6.86 -39.60
N LEU A 852 30.70 -6.02 -38.69
CA LEU A 852 29.43 -6.26 -38.01
C LEU A 852 28.24 -6.15 -38.97
N PHE A 853 28.34 -5.26 -39.96
CA PHE A 853 27.30 -5.00 -40.95
C PHE A 853 27.81 -5.10 -42.41
N PRO A 854 28.10 -6.32 -42.94
CA PRO A 854 28.72 -6.50 -44.25
C PRO A 854 27.89 -6.00 -45.44
N THR A 855 26.56 -5.89 -45.28
CA THR A 855 25.63 -5.39 -46.29
C THR A 855 25.54 -3.86 -46.33
N TRP A 856 26.25 -3.15 -45.45
CA TRP A 856 26.49 -1.69 -45.57
C TRP A 856 27.46 -1.38 -46.72
N ASN A 857 27.48 -2.22 -47.77
CA ASN A 857 28.56 -2.35 -48.71
C ASN A 857 28.73 -1.06 -49.53
N PHE A 858 29.76 -0.31 -49.13
CA PHE A 858 30.32 0.84 -49.79
C PHE A 858 30.88 0.46 -51.16
N THR A 859 30.53 1.22 -52.20
CA THR A 859 31.52 1.52 -53.24
C THR A 859 31.26 2.87 -53.91
N ARG A 860 32.26 3.76 -53.85
CA ARG A 860 32.68 4.42 -55.10
C ARG A 860 33.24 3.31 -55.99
N LYS A 861 32.42 2.84 -56.94
CA LYS A 861 32.70 1.89 -58.05
C LYS A 861 33.22 0.50 -57.67
N PHE A 862 32.38 -0.54 -57.84
CA PHE A 862 32.84 -1.79 -58.46
C PHE A 862 31.81 -2.33 -59.45
N THR A 863 32.32 -2.71 -60.61
CA THR A 863 31.63 -3.31 -61.74
C THR A 863 31.41 -4.80 -61.48
N ILE A 864 30.27 -5.31 -61.94
CA ILE A 864 29.75 -6.68 -61.93
C ILE A 864 30.83 -7.76 -62.14
N TYR A 865 30.85 -8.81 -61.31
CA TYR A 865 30.89 -10.21 -61.74
C TYR A 865 30.20 -11.13 -60.73
N SER A 866 29.38 -12.01 -61.28
CA SER A 866 28.56 -13.04 -60.68
C SER A 866 29.35 -14.18 -60.05
N GLN A 867 28.91 -14.67 -58.88
CA GLN A 867 28.49 -16.07 -58.68
C GLN A 867 27.82 -16.18 -57.30
N GLY A 868 26.66 -16.84 -57.29
CA GLY A 868 25.69 -16.77 -56.19
C GLY A 868 26.20 -17.35 -54.88
N LEU A 869 25.94 -16.64 -53.79
CA LEU A 869 25.90 -17.17 -52.43
C LEU A 869 25.00 -16.24 -51.58
N LYS A 870 23.85 -16.81 -51.21
CA LYS A 870 22.87 -16.43 -50.18
C LYS A 870 23.02 -15.05 -49.53
N VAL A 871 22.15 -14.12 -49.95
CA VAL A 871 21.73 -12.96 -49.17
C VAL A 871 20.81 -13.44 -48.05
N THR A 872 21.29 -13.79 -46.86
CA THR A 872 20.43 -14.05 -45.68
C THR A 872 21.26 -14.14 -44.39
N ASN A 873 21.03 -13.24 -43.41
CA ASN A 873 20.95 -13.52 -41.94
C ASN A 873 21.38 -12.41 -40.96
N TRP A 874 21.80 -11.20 -41.36
CA TRP A 874 21.95 -10.09 -40.37
C TRP A 874 20.59 -9.55 -39.88
N PHE A 875 19.53 -9.78 -40.66
CA PHE A 875 18.14 -9.43 -40.32
C PHE A 875 17.66 -10.05 -39.00
N THR A 876 18.23 -11.17 -38.53
CA THR A 876 17.75 -11.84 -37.31
C THR A 876 18.23 -11.19 -36.01
N PHE A 877 19.39 -10.54 -36.01
CA PHE A 877 19.95 -9.85 -34.85
C PHE A 877 19.36 -8.44 -34.67
N GLY A 878 19.14 -7.72 -35.78
CA GLY A 878 18.62 -6.36 -35.74
C GLY A 878 17.19 -6.22 -35.19
N CYS A 879 16.39 -7.30 -35.25
CA CYS A 879 14.98 -7.27 -34.83
C CYS A 879 14.77 -7.26 -33.31
N SER A 880 15.74 -7.65 -32.50
CA SER A 880 15.65 -7.59 -31.03
C SER A 880 16.32 -6.34 -30.44
N LEU A 881 17.20 -5.69 -31.22
CA LEU A 881 18.04 -4.59 -30.74
C LEU A 881 17.21 -3.34 -30.44
N ARG A 882 17.28 -2.87 -29.19
CA ARG A 882 16.58 -1.68 -28.67
C ARG A 882 17.52 -0.49 -28.50
N ILE A 883 18.75 -0.75 -28.07
CA ILE A 883 19.76 0.29 -27.83
C ILE A 883 21.02 -0.05 -28.62
N LEU A 884 21.44 0.90 -29.46
CA LEU A 884 22.67 0.81 -30.24
C LEU A 884 23.50 2.07 -30.03
N ASN A 885 24.70 1.89 -29.47
CA ASN A 885 25.65 2.98 -29.28
C ASN A 885 26.86 2.83 -30.23
N LEU A 886 26.96 3.74 -31.20
CA LEU A 886 28.03 3.86 -32.20
C LEU A 886 28.76 5.22 -32.06
N SER A 887 28.77 5.80 -30.87
CA SER A 887 29.44 7.08 -30.64
C SER A 887 30.95 6.93 -30.83
N ASP A 888 31.63 7.99 -31.28
CA ASP A 888 33.10 8.07 -31.37
C ASP A 888 33.72 6.93 -32.22
N CYS A 889 33.03 6.48 -33.27
CA CYS A 889 33.46 5.36 -34.12
C CYS A 889 34.16 5.81 -35.41
N ASN A 890 34.49 7.11 -35.53
CA ASN A 890 35.07 7.73 -36.73
C ASN A 890 34.25 7.43 -38.01
N LEU A 891 32.93 7.58 -37.92
CA LEU A 891 31.99 7.38 -39.03
C LEU A 891 31.83 8.67 -39.86
N TRP A 892 31.69 8.50 -41.17
CA TRP A 892 31.57 9.54 -42.20
C TRP A 892 30.28 9.35 -43.02
N ASP A 893 30.02 10.27 -43.96
CA ASP A 893 28.89 10.13 -44.87
C ASP A 893 28.92 8.81 -45.64
N GLY A 894 27.77 8.16 -45.69
CA GLY A 894 27.60 6.84 -46.30
C GLY A 894 27.99 5.67 -45.39
N ASP A 895 28.56 5.91 -44.19
CA ASP A 895 28.90 4.83 -43.25
C ASP A 895 27.67 4.17 -42.67
N LEU A 896 26.58 4.91 -42.53
CA LEU A 896 25.28 4.36 -42.23
C LEU A 896 24.57 4.02 -43.56
N PRO A 897 23.90 2.86 -43.67
CA PRO A 897 23.29 2.36 -44.90
C PRO A 897 22.01 3.14 -45.24
N ASN A 898 21.63 3.08 -46.51
CA ASN A 898 20.37 3.64 -46.99
C ASN A 898 19.13 2.78 -46.67
N ASP A 899 19.30 1.61 -46.04
CA ASP A 899 18.21 0.78 -45.54
C ASP A 899 18.48 0.28 -44.11
N LEU A 900 17.85 0.96 -43.14
CA LEU A 900 17.92 0.64 -41.70
C LEU A 900 16.69 -0.15 -41.21
N ARG A 901 15.80 -0.61 -42.12
CA ARG A 901 14.53 -1.27 -41.77
C ARG A 901 14.69 -2.55 -40.94
N SER A 902 15.84 -3.20 -41.02
CA SER A 902 16.20 -4.36 -40.21
C SER A 902 16.38 -4.06 -38.72
N LEU A 903 16.62 -2.81 -38.35
CA LEU A 903 16.72 -2.31 -36.96
C LEU A 903 15.37 -1.76 -36.49
N ALA A 904 14.25 -2.36 -36.92
CA ALA A 904 12.91 -1.84 -36.66
C ALA A 904 12.55 -1.72 -35.17
N SER A 905 13.22 -2.48 -34.28
CA SER A 905 12.97 -2.45 -32.83
C SER A 905 13.81 -1.41 -32.08
N LEU A 906 14.68 -0.68 -32.79
CA LEU A 906 15.61 0.26 -32.20
C LEU A 906 14.86 1.47 -31.63
N GLN A 907 15.12 1.76 -30.35
CA GLN A 907 14.52 2.85 -29.59
C GLN A 907 15.51 3.98 -29.32
N ILE A 908 16.78 3.64 -29.06
CA ILE A 908 17.82 4.61 -28.75
C ILE A 908 19.02 4.37 -29.68
N LEU A 909 19.45 5.44 -30.35
CA LEU A 909 20.60 5.43 -31.25
C LEU A 909 21.59 6.52 -30.84
N HIS A 910 22.79 6.12 -30.43
CA HIS A 910 23.88 7.07 -30.17
C HIS A 910 24.87 7.10 -31.34
N LEU A 911 25.08 8.29 -31.90
CA LEU A 911 25.97 8.61 -33.02
C LEU A 911 26.92 9.77 -32.72
N SER A 912 26.97 10.23 -31.46
CA SER A 912 27.82 11.32 -30.99
C SER A 912 29.30 11.17 -31.39
N LYS A 913 30.04 12.27 -31.52
CA LYS A 913 31.50 12.31 -31.79
C LYS A 913 31.92 11.64 -33.12
N ASN A 914 31.05 11.64 -34.13
CA ASN A 914 31.37 11.16 -35.48
C ASN A 914 31.55 12.33 -36.47
N HIS A 915 32.01 12.04 -37.70
CA HIS A 915 32.36 13.02 -38.72
C HIS A 915 31.32 13.14 -39.85
N PHE A 916 30.05 12.87 -39.55
CA PHE A 916 28.97 13.04 -40.52
C PHE A 916 28.87 14.50 -40.97
N THR A 917 28.77 14.75 -42.28
CA THR A 917 28.25 16.01 -42.81
C THR A 917 26.74 15.94 -43.02
N LYS A 918 26.22 14.75 -43.33
CA LYS A 918 24.79 14.44 -43.42
C LYS A 918 24.51 13.01 -42.96
N LEU A 919 23.44 12.84 -42.18
CA LEU A 919 22.93 11.51 -41.85
C LEU A 919 22.04 10.96 -42.99
N PRO A 920 21.89 9.64 -43.14
CA PRO A 920 21.08 9.07 -44.22
C PRO A 920 19.58 9.30 -44.00
N GLU A 921 18.84 9.51 -45.09
CA GLU A 921 17.37 9.63 -45.07
C GLU A 921 16.67 8.38 -44.54
N SER A 922 17.37 7.24 -44.56
CA SER A 922 16.86 5.95 -44.07
C SER A 922 16.54 5.93 -42.57
N ILE A 923 17.04 6.90 -41.79
CA ILE A 923 16.69 7.08 -40.37
C ILE A 923 15.16 7.24 -40.21
N CYS A 924 14.46 7.82 -41.19
CA CYS A 924 13.00 7.92 -41.18
C CYS A 924 12.27 6.56 -41.15
N HIS A 925 12.95 5.46 -41.49
CA HIS A 925 12.38 4.11 -41.46
C HIS A 925 12.50 3.43 -40.08
N LEU A 926 13.20 4.04 -39.11
CA LEU A 926 13.31 3.52 -37.75
C LEU A 926 12.05 3.89 -36.94
N VAL A 927 10.96 3.18 -37.19
CA VAL A 927 9.61 3.50 -36.68
C VAL A 927 9.46 3.51 -35.16
N ASN A 928 10.41 2.94 -34.42
CA ASN A 928 10.40 2.92 -32.95
C ASN A 928 11.47 3.81 -32.32
N LEU A 929 12.25 4.56 -33.12
CA LEU A 929 13.34 5.40 -32.62
C LEU A 929 12.77 6.57 -31.83
N ARG A 930 13.18 6.69 -30.56
CA ARG A 930 12.74 7.74 -29.63
C ARG A 930 13.83 8.78 -29.42
N ASP A 931 15.06 8.33 -29.19
CA ASP A 931 16.14 9.22 -28.78
C ASP A 931 17.33 9.06 -29.72
N LEU A 932 17.80 10.19 -30.24
CA LEU A 932 18.94 10.27 -31.16
C LEU A 932 20.02 11.19 -30.59
N PHE A 933 21.16 10.62 -30.23
CA PHE A 933 22.28 11.38 -29.68
C PHE A 933 23.34 11.65 -30.76
N LEU A 934 23.66 12.93 -30.99
CA LEU A 934 24.58 13.46 -32.01
C LEU A 934 25.62 14.43 -31.42
N VAL A 935 25.77 14.46 -30.09
CA VAL A 935 26.70 15.35 -29.37
C VAL A 935 28.10 15.37 -29.99
N GLU A 936 28.71 16.55 -30.14
CA GLU A 936 30.04 16.78 -30.70
C GLU A 936 30.23 16.29 -32.17
N CYS A 937 29.17 16.23 -32.99
CA CYS A 937 29.30 16.00 -34.43
C CYS A 937 29.63 17.29 -35.19
N PHE A 938 30.89 17.75 -35.09
CA PHE A 938 31.31 19.10 -35.52
C PHE A 938 31.09 19.44 -37.00
N HIS A 939 30.96 18.45 -37.88
CA HIS A 939 30.81 18.65 -39.34
C HIS A 939 29.37 18.53 -39.86
N LEU A 940 28.41 18.20 -39.00
CA LEU A 940 27.03 17.93 -39.39
C LEU A 940 26.35 19.21 -39.89
N LEU A 941 25.91 19.23 -41.15
CA LEU A 941 25.34 20.41 -41.80
C LEU A 941 23.81 20.49 -41.68
N SER A 942 23.14 19.33 -41.67
CA SER A 942 21.67 19.22 -41.67
C SER A 942 21.22 17.87 -41.10
N LEU A 943 20.06 17.86 -40.46
CA LEU A 943 19.37 16.63 -40.05
C LEU A 943 18.51 16.06 -41.20
N PRO A 944 18.38 14.73 -41.32
CA PRO A 944 17.51 14.08 -42.29
C PRO A 944 16.05 14.17 -41.83
N LYS A 945 15.11 13.67 -42.64
CA LYS A 945 13.75 13.48 -42.14
C LYS A 945 13.75 12.48 -40.99
N LEU A 946 13.30 12.90 -39.82
CA LEU A 946 13.20 12.05 -38.64
C LEU A 946 11.88 11.24 -38.66
N PRO A 947 11.87 10.00 -38.11
CA PRO A 947 10.62 9.28 -37.91
C PRO A 947 9.74 9.98 -36.88
N LEU A 948 8.43 9.76 -36.97
CA LEU A 948 7.43 10.43 -36.12
C LEU A 948 7.52 10.04 -34.64
N SER A 949 8.22 8.95 -34.33
CA SER A 949 8.46 8.43 -33.00
C SER A 949 9.55 9.16 -32.22
N VAL A 950 10.37 10.01 -32.87
CA VAL A 950 11.52 10.69 -32.23
C VAL A 950 11.03 11.78 -31.28
N ARG A 951 11.41 11.65 -30.01
CA ARG A 951 11.10 12.57 -28.92
C ARG A 951 12.22 13.58 -28.74
N GLU A 952 13.47 13.11 -28.76
CA GLU A 952 14.64 13.92 -28.44
C GLU A 952 15.79 13.69 -29.43
N VAL A 953 16.41 14.79 -29.85
CA VAL A 953 17.66 14.84 -30.59
C VAL A 953 18.63 15.73 -29.83
N ASP A 954 19.63 15.12 -29.21
CA ASP A 954 20.69 15.85 -28.53
C ASP A 954 21.89 16.01 -29.48
N ALA A 955 22.03 17.20 -30.05
CA ALA A 955 23.10 17.62 -30.95
C ALA A 955 24.00 18.69 -30.31
N LYS A 956 24.19 18.65 -28.98
CA LYS A 956 25.13 19.53 -28.28
C LYS A 956 26.49 19.61 -28.99
N ASP A 957 27.07 20.79 -29.09
CA ASP A 957 28.36 21.07 -29.72
C ASP A 957 28.46 20.71 -31.23
N CYS A 958 27.34 20.59 -31.96
CA CYS A 958 27.29 20.43 -33.42
C CYS A 958 27.41 21.77 -34.18
N VAL A 959 28.58 22.41 -34.12
CA VAL A 959 28.80 23.78 -34.60
C VAL A 959 28.52 24.03 -36.10
N SER A 960 28.54 23.00 -36.95
CA SER A 960 28.24 23.15 -38.39
C SER A 960 26.75 23.08 -38.73
N LEU A 961 25.91 22.74 -37.75
CA LEU A 961 24.46 22.54 -37.93
C LEU A 961 23.75 23.89 -37.91
N LYS A 962 23.98 24.71 -38.96
CA LYS A 962 23.60 26.13 -39.00
C LYS A 962 22.13 26.43 -38.71
N GLU A 963 21.23 25.53 -39.08
CA GLU A 963 19.79 25.70 -38.83
C GLU A 963 19.46 25.67 -37.32
N TYR A 964 20.25 24.93 -36.53
CA TYR A 964 20.03 24.68 -35.10
C TYR A 964 21.17 25.26 -34.23
N TYR A 965 22.10 26.01 -34.83
CA TYR A 965 23.31 26.51 -34.16
C TYR A 965 22.99 27.32 -32.90
N ASN A 966 23.54 26.89 -31.76
CA ASN A 966 23.32 27.43 -30.42
C ASN A 966 21.83 27.64 -30.07
N LYS A 967 20.99 26.70 -30.52
CA LYS A 967 19.54 26.74 -30.36
C LYS A 967 18.98 25.45 -29.77
N GLU A 968 17.89 25.61 -29.05
CA GLU A 968 16.88 24.56 -28.91
C GLU A 968 15.76 24.86 -29.90
N LYS A 969 15.43 23.90 -30.76
CA LYS A 969 14.29 24.00 -31.67
C LYS A 969 13.29 22.91 -31.35
N GLN A 970 12.07 23.33 -31.16
CA GLN A 970 10.93 22.47 -30.87
C GLN A 970 10.07 22.37 -32.13
N ILE A 971 9.97 21.17 -32.69
CA ILE A 971 9.24 20.94 -33.95
C ILE A 971 8.00 20.10 -33.66
N PRO A 972 6.81 20.46 -34.20
CA PRO A 972 5.62 19.63 -34.06
C PRO A 972 5.86 18.23 -34.65
N SER A 973 5.62 17.18 -33.86
CA SER A 973 5.64 15.79 -34.31
C SER A 973 4.24 15.19 -34.20
N SER A 974 3.85 14.33 -35.14
CA SER A 974 2.45 13.92 -35.28
C SER A 974 1.99 12.88 -34.25
N GLU A 975 2.89 12.27 -33.46
CA GLU A 975 2.52 11.25 -32.47
C GLU A 975 2.69 11.66 -30.99
N MET A 976 3.47 12.69 -30.63
CA MET A 976 3.72 13.04 -29.20
C MET A 976 3.80 14.54 -28.88
N GLY A 977 3.39 15.42 -29.79
CA GLY A 977 3.24 16.84 -29.51
C GLY A 977 4.42 17.70 -29.95
N ILE A 978 5.67 17.41 -29.55
CA ILE A 978 6.88 18.18 -29.93
C ILE A 978 8.12 17.27 -29.92
N THR A 979 8.96 17.32 -30.96
CA THR A 979 10.33 16.79 -30.96
C THR A 979 11.31 17.88 -30.55
N PHE A 980 12.16 17.58 -29.58
CA PHE A 980 13.19 18.50 -29.08
C PHE A 980 14.49 18.28 -29.84
N ILE A 981 15.00 19.33 -30.47
CA ILE A 981 16.33 19.32 -31.10
C ILE A 981 17.18 20.33 -30.35
N ARG A 982 18.12 19.82 -29.55
CA ARG A 982 19.02 20.66 -28.76
C ARG A 982 20.39 20.71 -29.38
N CYS A 983 20.90 21.90 -29.63
CA CYS A 983 22.28 22.09 -30.09
C CYS A 983 22.98 23.21 -29.31
N PRO A 984 23.08 23.11 -27.96
CA PRO A 984 23.83 24.06 -27.14
C PRO A 984 25.33 23.95 -27.40
N ILE A 985 26.07 25.05 -27.22
CA ILE A 985 27.55 25.07 -27.29
C ILE A 985 28.11 25.23 -25.87
N SER A 986 28.96 24.30 -25.44
CA SER A 986 29.43 24.19 -24.06
C SER A 986 30.34 25.33 -23.58
N ASN A 987 30.88 26.15 -24.48
CA ASN A 987 31.82 27.24 -24.17
C ASN A 987 31.27 28.66 -24.41
N GLU A 988 30.01 28.82 -24.82
CA GLU A 988 29.38 30.15 -24.93
C GLU A 988 28.63 30.49 -23.62
N PRO A 989 28.61 31.76 -23.16
CA PRO A 989 27.87 32.16 -21.97
C PRO A 989 26.37 31.86 -22.14
N SER A 990 25.72 31.43 -21.06
CA SER A 990 24.31 30.98 -21.03
C SER A 990 23.31 31.99 -21.60
N GLU A 991 23.68 33.27 -21.65
CA GLU A 991 22.89 34.37 -22.23
C GLU A 991 22.79 34.35 -23.77
N SER A 992 23.60 33.54 -24.46
CA SER A 992 23.63 33.42 -25.94
C SER A 992 22.78 32.28 -26.51
N TYR A 993 22.37 31.33 -25.67
CA TYR A 993 21.57 30.17 -26.08
C TYR A 993 20.13 30.59 -26.35
N THR A 994 19.64 30.36 -27.57
CA THR A 994 18.29 30.80 -27.97
C THR A 994 17.33 29.63 -28.05
N ILE A 995 16.26 29.65 -27.25
CA ILE A 995 15.19 28.67 -27.33
C ILE A 995 14.17 29.18 -28.36
N ASP A 996 14.15 28.56 -29.54
CA ASP A 996 13.17 28.84 -30.58
C ASP A 996 11.92 28.02 -30.28
N GLN A 997 11.10 28.56 -29.36
CA GLN A 997 9.80 27.99 -29.01
C GLN A 997 8.84 28.20 -30.19
N PRO A 998 8.16 27.16 -30.68
CA PRO A 998 7.11 27.35 -31.67
C PRO A 998 6.06 28.30 -31.08
N ASN A 999 5.70 29.33 -31.84
CA ASN A 999 4.66 30.27 -31.44
C ASN A 999 3.30 29.58 -31.59
N LEU A 1000 3.01 28.69 -30.63
CA LEU A 1000 1.82 27.87 -30.59
C LEU A 1000 0.67 28.76 -30.11
N SER A 1001 -0.40 28.86 -30.89
CA SER A 1001 -1.61 29.53 -30.40
C SER A 1001 -2.10 28.84 -29.12
N ALA A 1002 -2.82 29.55 -28.25
CA ALA A 1002 -3.41 28.93 -27.06
C ALA A 1002 -4.27 27.69 -27.40
N ILE A 1003 -4.88 27.70 -28.60
CA ILE A 1003 -5.58 26.55 -29.17
C ILE A 1003 -4.61 25.41 -29.49
N HIS A 1004 -3.48 25.71 -30.16
CA HIS A 1004 -2.48 24.71 -30.51
C HIS A 1004 -1.83 24.10 -29.26
N LEU A 1005 -1.48 24.92 -28.26
CA LEU A 1005 -0.98 24.49 -26.95
C LEU A 1005 -1.98 23.60 -26.23
N ARG A 1006 -3.25 24.03 -26.15
CA ARG A 1006 -4.32 23.23 -25.56
C ARG A 1006 -4.45 21.87 -26.27
N THR A 1007 -4.46 21.86 -27.60
CA THR A 1007 -4.55 20.61 -28.38
C THR A 1007 -3.31 19.73 -28.27
N THR A 1008 -2.12 20.33 -28.16
CA THR A 1008 -0.85 19.59 -28.05
C THR A 1008 -0.68 18.98 -26.65
N THR A 1009 -0.97 19.74 -25.58
CA THR A 1009 -0.96 19.24 -24.20
C THR A 1009 -2.03 18.17 -24.00
N GLN A 1010 -3.23 18.38 -24.55
CA GLN A 1010 -4.28 17.37 -24.54
C GLN A 1010 -3.82 16.07 -25.22
N ARG A 1011 -3.30 16.15 -26.45
CA ARG A 1011 -2.79 14.99 -27.19
C ARG A 1011 -1.62 14.31 -26.49
N TYR A 1012 -0.74 15.07 -25.85
CA TYR A 1012 0.42 14.54 -25.12
C TYR A 1012 -0.02 13.72 -23.89
N ILE A 1013 -0.92 14.28 -23.07
CA ILE A 1013 -1.48 13.57 -21.91
C ILE A 1013 -2.28 12.35 -22.40
N GLU A 1014 -3.11 12.50 -23.44
CA GLU A 1014 -3.82 11.38 -24.09
C GLU A 1014 -2.85 10.26 -24.47
N VAL A 1015 -1.79 10.56 -25.22
CA VAL A 1015 -0.83 9.55 -25.66
C VAL A 1015 -0.16 8.86 -24.47
N LEU A 1016 0.24 9.59 -23.42
CA LEU A 1016 0.87 8.99 -22.23
C LEU A 1016 -0.10 8.09 -21.44
N THR A 1017 -1.35 8.54 -21.25
CA THR A 1017 -2.41 7.78 -20.57
C THR A 1017 -2.75 6.51 -21.37
N TRP A 1018 -2.91 6.63 -22.69
CA TRP A 1018 -3.25 5.52 -23.58
C TRP A 1018 -2.09 4.55 -23.84
N GLN A 1019 -0.84 5.03 -23.76
CA GLN A 1019 0.35 4.16 -23.75
C GLN A 1019 0.60 3.54 -22.37
N GLN A 1020 -0.25 3.83 -21.37
CA GLN A 1020 -0.10 3.37 -19.99
C GLN A 1020 1.32 3.65 -19.47
N VAL A 1021 1.77 4.90 -19.53
CA VAL A 1021 3.11 5.33 -19.08
C VAL A 1021 2.95 6.16 -17.82
N THR A 1022 3.74 5.90 -16.78
CA THR A 1022 3.77 6.73 -15.57
C THR A 1022 4.27 8.13 -15.89
N TYR A 1023 3.54 9.15 -15.46
CA TYR A 1023 3.94 10.54 -15.63
C TYR A 1023 3.59 11.39 -14.42
N PHE A 1024 4.36 12.46 -14.26
CA PHE A 1024 4.21 13.44 -13.20
C PHE A 1024 4.26 14.85 -13.78
N PHE A 1025 3.31 15.70 -13.40
CA PHE A 1025 3.31 17.13 -13.72
C PHE A 1025 3.25 17.95 -12.45
N LEU A 1026 4.04 19.01 -12.37
CA LEU A 1026 3.90 20.06 -11.37
C LEU A 1026 3.42 21.31 -12.09
N ILE A 1027 2.39 21.97 -11.59
CA ILE A 1027 1.82 23.12 -12.27
C ILE A 1027 1.59 24.22 -11.25
N PRO A 1028 2.13 25.44 -11.43
CA PRO A 1028 1.85 26.58 -10.55
C PRO A 1028 0.40 27.01 -10.79
N TYR A 1029 -0.52 26.44 -10.02
CA TYR A 1029 -1.95 26.62 -10.21
C TYR A 1029 -2.63 26.70 -8.82
N PRO A 1030 -3.30 27.82 -8.52
CA PRO A 1030 -3.69 28.16 -7.16
C PRO A 1030 -4.83 27.31 -6.58
N ASP A 1031 -5.63 26.67 -7.43
CA ASP A 1031 -6.84 25.94 -7.03
C ASP A 1031 -6.81 24.46 -7.43
N PHE A 1032 -7.31 23.55 -6.60
CA PHE A 1032 -7.34 22.13 -6.97
C PHE A 1032 -8.32 21.87 -8.13
N ILE A 1033 -7.82 21.35 -9.28
CA ILE A 1033 -8.63 21.15 -10.49
C ILE A 1033 -9.71 20.07 -10.25
N ALA A 1034 -10.95 20.34 -10.65
CA ALA A 1034 -12.12 19.47 -10.48
C ALA A 1034 -12.14 18.24 -11.41
N CYS A 1035 -10.98 17.70 -11.76
CA CYS A 1035 -10.86 16.51 -12.60
C CYS A 1035 -10.91 15.20 -11.81
N PHE A 1036 -10.70 15.24 -10.48
CA PHE A 1036 -10.75 14.05 -9.63
C PHE A 1036 -12.16 13.79 -9.10
N GLU A 1037 -12.63 12.54 -9.25
CA GLU A 1037 -13.91 12.04 -8.71
C GLU A 1037 -13.94 12.11 -7.18
N GLU A 1038 -12.82 11.78 -6.52
CA GLU A 1038 -12.63 11.89 -5.08
C GLU A 1038 -11.53 12.92 -4.78
N LYS A 1039 -11.85 13.90 -3.93
CA LYS A 1039 -10.90 14.92 -3.44
C LYS A 1039 -11.05 15.10 -1.94
N LYS A 1040 -9.93 15.24 -1.22
CA LYS A 1040 -9.89 15.35 0.23
C LYS A 1040 -8.86 16.38 0.67
N TYR A 1041 -9.14 17.07 1.77
CA TYR A 1041 -8.17 17.94 2.43
C TYR A 1041 -7.22 17.09 3.27
N GLY A 1042 -5.91 17.29 3.13
CA GLY A 1042 -4.85 16.48 3.74
C GLY A 1042 -3.91 15.84 2.72
N PHE A 1043 -2.97 15.04 3.22
CA PHE A 1043 -1.92 14.42 2.41
C PHE A 1043 -2.26 12.99 1.94
N SER A 1044 -3.40 12.43 2.35
CA SER A 1044 -3.83 11.09 1.94
C SER A 1044 -5.29 11.00 1.50
N ILE A 1045 -5.55 10.09 0.55
CA ILE A 1045 -6.87 9.80 0.00
C ILE A 1045 -7.03 8.31 -0.28
N THR A 1046 -8.20 7.77 0.04
CA THR A 1046 -8.59 6.40 -0.31
C THR A 1046 -9.43 6.42 -1.58
N ALA A 1047 -8.96 5.79 -2.66
CA ALA A 1047 -9.67 5.63 -3.91
C ALA A 1047 -10.45 4.31 -3.93
N HIS A 1048 -11.78 4.34 -4.04
CA HIS A 1048 -12.58 3.11 -4.13
C HIS A 1048 -12.53 2.47 -5.53
N CYS A 1049 -12.22 1.17 -5.58
CA CYS A 1049 -12.24 0.35 -6.78
C CYS A 1049 -13.57 -0.42 -6.85
N PRO A 1050 -14.55 -0.02 -7.69
CA PRO A 1050 -15.81 -0.75 -7.78
C PRO A 1050 -15.54 -2.22 -8.19
N PRO A 1051 -16.12 -3.22 -7.51
CA PRO A 1051 -15.93 -4.61 -7.87
C PRO A 1051 -16.84 -4.92 -9.05
N ASP A 1052 -16.31 -5.20 -10.24
CA ASP A 1052 -17.15 -5.85 -11.24
C ASP A 1052 -16.37 -6.60 -12.33
N TYR A 1053 -17.03 -7.69 -12.72
CA TYR A 1053 -16.68 -8.65 -13.75
C TYR A 1053 -15.94 -8.03 -14.94
N ILE A 1054 -14.92 -8.75 -15.41
CA ILE A 1054 -14.22 -8.52 -16.68
C ILE A 1054 -15.26 -8.32 -17.79
N SER A 1055 -15.67 -7.07 -18.04
CA SER A 1055 -16.29 -6.72 -19.29
C SER A 1055 -15.12 -6.44 -20.22
N GLU A 1056 -14.96 -7.28 -21.24
CA GLU A 1056 -14.05 -7.02 -22.37
C GLU A 1056 -14.40 -5.70 -23.09
N GLU A 1057 -15.48 -5.01 -22.68
CA GLU A 1057 -16.03 -3.81 -23.30
C GLU A 1057 -15.49 -2.48 -22.73
N ASN A 1058 -14.88 -2.44 -21.53
CA ASN A 1058 -14.29 -1.21 -20.96
C ASN A 1058 -13.17 -1.48 -19.94
N PRO A 1059 -11.93 -1.78 -20.38
CA PRO A 1059 -10.84 -2.11 -19.47
C PRO A 1059 -10.33 -0.90 -18.68
N ARG A 1060 -9.81 -1.16 -17.48
CA ARG A 1060 -9.10 -0.17 -16.66
C ARG A 1060 -7.75 0.15 -17.28
N ILE A 1061 -7.38 1.43 -17.29
CA ILE A 1061 -6.10 1.89 -17.84
C ILE A 1061 -5.13 2.43 -16.79
N GLY A 1062 -5.57 2.84 -15.60
CA GLY A 1062 -4.68 3.20 -14.49
C GLY A 1062 -5.36 4.03 -13.40
N ILE A 1063 -4.56 4.60 -12.48
CA ILE A 1063 -5.00 5.55 -11.46
C ILE A 1063 -4.37 6.90 -11.74
N ALA A 1064 -5.15 7.97 -11.66
CA ALA A 1064 -4.64 9.33 -11.60
C ALA A 1064 -4.76 9.88 -10.17
N LEU A 1065 -3.74 10.59 -9.71
CA LEU A 1065 -3.64 11.25 -8.42
C LEU A 1065 -3.31 12.72 -8.60
N GLY A 1066 -3.74 13.55 -7.64
CA GLY A 1066 -3.41 14.96 -7.59
C GLY A 1066 -3.07 15.41 -6.17
N ALA A 1067 -2.22 16.43 -6.03
CA ALA A 1067 -1.98 17.11 -4.76
C ALA A 1067 -1.75 18.62 -4.93
N ALA A 1068 -2.42 19.45 -4.14
CA ALA A 1068 -2.10 20.88 -4.04
C ALA A 1068 -1.37 21.16 -2.72
N PHE A 1069 -0.37 22.04 -2.74
CA PHE A 1069 0.49 22.31 -1.59
C PHE A 1069 0.71 23.81 -1.32
N GLU A 1070 1.05 24.12 -0.07
CA GLU A 1070 1.33 25.45 0.45
C GLU A 1070 2.74 25.50 1.06
N VAL A 1071 3.41 26.65 0.96
CA VAL A 1071 4.74 26.89 1.52
C VAL A 1071 4.62 27.83 2.73
N ASP A 1072 5.18 27.44 3.88
CA ASP A 1072 5.11 28.21 5.13
C ASP A 1072 6.07 29.41 5.10
N GLN A 1073 5.52 30.62 5.00
CA GLN A 1073 6.30 31.85 4.79
C GLN A 1073 6.94 32.43 6.07
N GLN A 1074 6.42 32.10 7.27
CA GLN A 1074 6.85 32.75 8.51
C GLN A 1074 8.24 32.33 9.00
N GLN A 1075 8.69 31.11 8.68
CA GLN A 1075 10.06 30.65 8.98
C GLN A 1075 11.10 31.18 7.98
N PHE A 1076 10.67 31.56 6.78
CA PHE A 1076 11.53 32.02 5.69
C PHE A 1076 12.13 33.42 5.95
N GLU A 1077 11.45 34.27 6.73
CA GLU A 1077 11.92 35.62 7.06
C GLU A 1077 12.98 35.64 8.18
N SER A 1078 13.14 34.56 8.95
CA SER A 1078 14.09 34.50 10.07
C SER A 1078 15.54 34.15 9.67
N ASP A 1079 15.72 33.54 8.49
CA ASP A 1079 17.02 33.21 7.90
C ASP A 1079 17.42 34.20 6.78
N SER A 1080 17.12 35.48 6.97
CA SER A 1080 17.42 36.53 6.01
C SER A 1080 18.92 36.85 5.97
N ASN A 1081 19.69 36.09 5.20
CA ASN A 1081 20.95 36.53 4.59
C ASN A 1081 21.20 35.96 3.19
N ASN A 1082 20.24 35.26 2.57
CA ASN A 1082 20.31 34.86 1.17
C ASN A 1082 18.96 35.10 0.50
N ILE A 1083 18.90 36.09 -0.40
CA ILE A 1083 17.69 36.46 -1.15
C ILE A 1083 17.43 35.49 -2.33
N ASP A 1084 18.16 34.38 -2.44
CA ASP A 1084 18.09 33.42 -3.57
C ASP A 1084 17.90 31.93 -3.14
N SER A 1085 17.37 31.63 -1.94
CA SER A 1085 17.18 30.23 -1.50
C SER A 1085 15.96 29.55 -2.15
N LYS A 1086 16.18 28.92 -3.31
CA LYS A 1086 15.22 28.03 -3.99
C LYS A 1086 14.88 26.80 -3.13
N ILE A 1087 13.60 26.48 -2.97
CA ILE A 1087 13.10 25.32 -2.21
C ILE A 1087 13.05 24.10 -3.15
N CYS A 1088 13.82 23.05 -2.84
CA CYS A 1088 13.71 21.73 -3.50
C CYS A 1088 12.77 20.83 -2.69
N CYS A 1089 11.93 20.04 -3.36
CA CYS A 1089 11.01 19.09 -2.72
C CYS A 1089 10.90 17.77 -3.51
N GLU A 1090 11.02 16.66 -2.80
CA GLU A 1090 10.77 15.30 -3.25
C GLU A 1090 9.37 14.86 -2.78
N PHE A 1091 8.59 14.30 -3.71
CA PHE A 1091 7.26 13.76 -3.40
C PHE A 1091 7.31 12.25 -3.33
N THR A 1092 6.96 11.72 -2.15
CA THR A 1092 6.83 10.31 -1.88
C THR A 1092 5.36 9.92 -1.89
N VAL A 1093 4.96 9.09 -2.86
CA VAL A 1093 3.61 8.51 -2.90
C VAL A 1093 3.67 7.11 -2.31
N LYS A 1094 2.97 6.88 -1.18
CA LYS A 1094 2.77 5.55 -0.62
C LYS A 1094 1.39 5.07 -1.04
N MET A 1095 1.32 3.85 -1.56
CA MET A 1095 0.07 3.19 -1.90
C MET A 1095 -0.12 1.96 -1.01
N GLU A 1096 -1.27 1.86 -0.35
CA GLU A 1096 -1.65 0.72 0.47
C GLU A 1096 -2.93 0.07 -0.07
N THR A 1097 -2.97 -1.26 -0.06
CA THR A 1097 -4.07 -2.07 -0.59
C THR A 1097 -4.47 -3.13 0.42
N ASP A 1098 -5.74 -3.56 0.37
CA ASP A 1098 -6.31 -4.50 1.35
C ASP A 1098 -5.67 -5.91 1.35
N GLU A 1099 -5.06 -6.36 0.23
CA GLU A 1099 -4.32 -7.64 0.17
C GLU A 1099 -2.84 -7.43 -0.22
N CYS A 1100 -1.96 -7.61 0.78
CA CYS A 1100 -0.49 -7.56 0.70
C CYS A 1100 0.13 -6.16 0.43
N PRO A 1101 0.82 -5.56 1.42
CA PRO A 1101 1.65 -4.38 1.18
C PRO A 1101 2.98 -4.83 0.55
N ILE A 1102 3.58 -3.91 -0.23
CA ILE A 1102 5.03 -3.68 -0.46
C ILE A 1102 5.39 -3.67 -1.96
N LYS A 1103 5.94 -2.54 -2.43
CA LYS A 1103 7.40 -2.35 -2.66
C LYS A 1103 7.68 -0.88 -2.92
N SER A 1104 8.41 -0.28 -1.97
CA SER A 1104 8.94 1.09 -1.94
C SER A 1104 7.90 2.20 -2.02
N PRO A 1105 8.05 3.30 -1.25
CA PRO A 1105 7.43 4.56 -1.66
C PRO A 1105 7.76 4.80 -3.14
N LEU A 1106 6.78 5.18 -3.95
CA LEU A 1106 7.07 5.76 -5.26
C LEU A 1106 7.69 7.12 -4.99
N VAL A 1107 9.01 7.11 -4.88
CA VAL A 1107 9.83 8.30 -4.74
C VAL A 1107 9.95 8.89 -6.14
N PHE A 1108 9.24 9.98 -6.38
CA PHE A 1108 9.39 10.74 -7.61
C PHE A 1108 10.63 11.63 -7.46
N ASP A 1109 11.81 11.05 -7.65
CA ASP A 1109 13.10 11.76 -7.68
C ASP A 1109 13.24 12.50 -9.02
N GLY A 1110 12.62 13.66 -9.08
CA GLY A 1110 13.06 14.71 -9.99
C GLY A 1110 13.79 15.73 -9.14
N ASN A 1111 15.10 15.90 -9.30
CA ASN A 1111 15.80 17.11 -8.84
C ASN A 1111 15.00 18.36 -9.27
N THR A 1112 14.19 18.91 -8.37
CA THR A 1112 13.30 20.04 -8.64
C THR A 1112 14.02 21.31 -8.24
N TYR A 1113 14.74 21.91 -9.17
CA TYR A 1113 15.07 23.32 -9.02
C TYR A 1113 13.79 24.14 -9.28
N GLU A 1114 13.45 25.01 -8.32
CA GLU A 1114 12.57 26.19 -8.45
C GLU A 1114 11.07 25.97 -8.22
N LEU A 1115 10.64 26.10 -6.96
CA LEU A 1115 9.28 26.51 -6.60
C LEU A 1115 9.23 28.05 -6.49
N ASP A 1116 8.78 28.74 -7.54
CA ASP A 1116 8.37 30.14 -7.45
C ASP A 1116 6.85 30.23 -7.16
N ILE A 1117 6.48 31.10 -6.23
CA ILE A 1117 5.11 31.34 -5.74
C ILE A 1117 4.23 31.90 -6.88
N PRO A 1118 2.96 31.45 -7.07
CA PRO A 1118 2.06 30.95 -6.02
C PRO A 1118 1.47 29.55 -6.25
N MET A 1119 1.48 28.72 -5.19
CA MET A 1119 0.72 27.47 -4.94
C MET A 1119 0.66 26.47 -6.12
N GLY A 1120 1.39 25.35 -6.01
CA GLY A 1120 1.47 24.35 -7.07
C GLY A 1120 0.50 23.17 -6.89
N LEU A 1121 0.04 22.62 -8.02
CA LEU A 1121 -0.74 21.40 -8.17
C LEU A 1121 0.12 20.33 -8.85
N SER A 1122 0.31 19.21 -8.18
CA SER A 1122 0.98 18.01 -8.64
C SER A 1122 -0.04 17.02 -9.23
N PHE A 1123 0.25 16.43 -10.39
CA PHE A 1123 -0.50 15.33 -10.99
C PHE A 1123 0.38 14.11 -11.16
N PHE A 1124 -0.08 12.94 -10.73
CA PHE A 1124 0.59 11.67 -10.91
C PHE A 1124 -0.36 10.73 -11.65
N TYR A 1125 0.10 10.08 -12.71
CA TYR A 1125 -0.64 8.99 -13.31
C TYR A 1125 0.17 7.72 -13.21
N ILE A 1126 -0.47 6.66 -12.75
CA ILE A 1126 0.12 5.35 -12.58
C ILE A 1126 -0.65 4.38 -13.46
N PRO A 1127 0.01 3.78 -14.46
CA PRO A 1127 -0.64 2.94 -15.44
C PRO A 1127 -1.00 1.58 -14.87
N MET A 1128 -2.09 1.02 -15.40
CA MET A 1128 -2.59 -0.29 -14.98
C MET A 1128 -1.49 -1.35 -15.05
N LYS A 1129 -0.62 -1.36 -16.07
CA LYS A 1129 0.51 -2.32 -16.17
C LYS A 1129 1.42 -2.38 -14.93
N GLU A 1130 1.66 -1.25 -14.24
CA GLU A 1130 2.55 -1.19 -13.07
C GLU A 1130 1.88 -1.69 -11.79
N ILE A 1131 0.54 -1.64 -11.75
CA ILE A 1131 -0.29 -1.98 -10.60
C ILE A 1131 -1.27 -3.14 -10.89
N SER A 1132 -1.12 -3.81 -12.04
CA SER A 1132 -2.08 -4.75 -12.63
C SER A 1132 -2.27 -6.04 -11.82
N SER A 1133 -1.21 -6.49 -11.14
CA SER A 1133 -1.29 -7.64 -10.24
C SER A 1133 -2.12 -7.35 -8.99
N TRP A 1134 -2.20 -6.10 -8.56
CA TRP A 1134 -2.80 -5.67 -7.30
C TRP A 1134 -4.22 -5.16 -7.51
N LEU A 1135 -4.40 -4.22 -8.45
CA LEU A 1135 -5.67 -3.50 -8.67
C LEU A 1135 -6.84 -4.38 -9.13
N ASN A 1136 -6.55 -5.58 -9.64
CA ASN A 1136 -7.55 -6.60 -9.98
C ASN A 1136 -8.10 -7.36 -8.76
N GLN A 1137 -7.44 -7.24 -7.60
CA GLN A 1137 -7.76 -7.92 -6.33
C GLN A 1137 -8.18 -6.94 -5.22
N CYS A 1138 -8.01 -5.63 -5.40
CA CYS A 1138 -8.29 -4.60 -4.40
C CYS A 1138 -9.70 -4.00 -4.50
N CYS A 1139 -10.32 -3.70 -3.36
CA CYS A 1139 -11.59 -2.96 -3.31
C CYS A 1139 -11.41 -1.46 -3.06
N CYS A 1140 -10.28 -1.04 -2.50
CA CYS A 1140 -9.83 0.35 -2.46
C CYS A 1140 -8.31 0.46 -2.45
N ILE A 1141 -7.81 1.69 -2.63
CA ILE A 1141 -6.38 2.02 -2.66
C ILE A 1141 -6.17 3.26 -1.83
N ASP A 1142 -5.41 3.16 -0.75
CA ASP A 1142 -4.99 4.34 0.00
C ASP A 1142 -3.75 4.92 -0.62
N VAL A 1143 -3.73 6.24 -0.73
CA VAL A 1143 -2.62 6.99 -1.31
C VAL A 1143 -2.23 8.07 -0.34
N SER A 1144 -0.98 8.10 0.11
CA SER A 1144 -0.43 9.21 0.89
C SER A 1144 0.72 9.89 0.14
N ILE A 1145 0.68 11.21 0.02
CA ILE A 1145 1.66 12.04 -0.68
C ILE A 1145 2.44 12.84 0.36
N ILE A 1146 3.70 12.48 0.58
CA ILE A 1146 4.57 13.07 1.60
C ILE A 1146 5.66 13.90 0.92
N THR A 1147 6.02 15.04 1.50
CA THR A 1147 7.16 15.86 1.08
C THR A 1147 8.36 15.61 2.00
N ASP A 1148 9.56 15.62 1.44
CA ASP A 1148 10.82 15.60 2.21
C ASP A 1148 11.16 16.94 2.86
N ASN A 1149 10.53 18.03 2.41
CA ASN A 1149 10.78 19.39 2.87
C ASN A 1149 9.73 19.84 3.91
N PRO A 1150 10.15 20.18 5.15
CA PRO A 1150 9.23 20.57 6.22
C PRO A 1150 8.51 21.91 5.96
N LEU A 1151 9.01 22.74 5.03
CA LEU A 1151 8.40 24.02 4.66
C LEU A 1151 7.22 23.86 3.69
N VAL A 1152 7.02 22.68 3.09
CA VAL A 1152 5.95 22.42 2.12
C VAL A 1152 4.92 21.48 2.71
N LYS A 1153 3.69 21.97 2.82
CA LYS A 1153 2.54 21.23 3.39
C LYS A 1153 1.54 20.90 2.28
N VAL A 1154 1.24 19.61 2.09
CA VAL A 1154 0.16 19.16 1.18
C VAL A 1154 -1.19 19.51 1.80
N LYS A 1155 -1.99 20.31 1.09
CA LYS A 1155 -3.29 20.82 1.53
C LYS A 1155 -4.45 19.99 0.99
N TRP A 1156 -4.36 19.59 -0.27
CA TRP A 1156 -5.39 18.78 -0.93
C TRP A 1156 -4.75 17.60 -1.63
N CYS A 1157 -5.45 16.48 -1.65
CA CYS A 1157 -5.15 15.34 -2.50
C CYS A 1157 -6.42 14.87 -3.22
N GLY A 1158 -6.24 14.24 -4.38
CA GLY A 1158 -7.32 13.67 -5.17
C GLY A 1158 -6.88 12.40 -5.86
N ALA A 1159 -7.83 11.53 -6.15
CA ALA A 1159 -7.59 10.27 -6.83
C ALA A 1159 -8.76 9.91 -7.76
N SER A 1160 -8.47 9.24 -8.86
CA SER A 1160 -9.48 8.76 -9.80
C SER A 1160 -9.00 7.52 -10.55
N ILE A 1161 -9.89 6.55 -10.71
CA ILE A 1161 -9.63 5.35 -11.50
C ILE A 1161 -10.05 5.62 -12.93
N LEU A 1162 -9.12 5.45 -13.87
CA LEU A 1162 -9.35 5.70 -15.28
C LEU A 1162 -9.70 4.40 -16.01
N TYR A 1163 -10.82 4.43 -16.71
CA TYR A 1163 -11.29 3.44 -17.68
C TYR A 1163 -11.13 4.01 -19.09
N GLU A 1164 -11.08 3.17 -20.11
CA GLU A 1164 -10.99 3.66 -21.50
C GLU A 1164 -12.13 4.66 -21.83
N GLN A 1165 -13.35 4.39 -21.40
CA GLN A 1165 -14.49 5.26 -21.74
C GLN A 1165 -14.48 6.64 -21.07
N ASN A 1166 -13.92 6.79 -19.87
CA ASN A 1166 -13.94 8.06 -19.12
C ASN A 1166 -12.59 8.80 -19.11
N ALA A 1167 -11.51 8.17 -19.55
CA ALA A 1167 -10.17 8.79 -19.65
C ALA A 1167 -10.16 10.07 -20.50
N GLY A 1168 -10.88 10.09 -21.62
CA GLY A 1168 -11.00 11.29 -22.46
C GLY A 1168 -11.66 12.47 -21.74
N SER A 1169 -12.68 12.21 -20.91
CA SER A 1169 -13.34 13.25 -20.10
C SER A 1169 -12.43 13.75 -18.98
N PHE A 1170 -11.70 12.85 -18.33
CA PHE A 1170 -10.74 13.20 -17.29
C PHE A 1170 -9.63 14.11 -17.82
N ILE A 1171 -9.05 13.76 -18.97
CA ILE A 1171 -8.02 14.58 -19.63
C ILE A 1171 -8.62 15.91 -20.11
N GLY A 1172 -9.85 15.89 -20.63
CA GLY A 1172 -10.61 17.10 -20.97
C GLY A 1172 -10.75 18.06 -19.79
N ASN A 1173 -11.10 17.56 -18.61
CA ASN A 1173 -11.26 18.36 -17.38
C ASN A 1173 -9.92 18.92 -16.87
N ILE A 1174 -8.82 18.18 -16.99
CA ILE A 1174 -7.47 18.69 -16.71
C ILE A 1174 -7.15 19.86 -17.66
N VAL A 1175 -7.35 19.66 -18.96
CA VAL A 1175 -7.07 20.66 -20.00
C VAL A 1175 -7.99 21.88 -19.86
N GLU A 1176 -9.25 21.69 -19.45
CA GLU A 1176 -10.18 22.78 -19.18
C GLU A 1176 -9.82 23.57 -17.92
N GLY A 1177 -9.42 22.91 -16.83
CA GLY A 1177 -8.93 23.59 -15.63
C GLY A 1177 -7.66 24.41 -15.89
N LEU A 1178 -6.74 23.88 -16.70
CA LEU A 1178 -5.47 24.51 -17.03
C LEU A 1178 -5.59 25.67 -18.03
N PHE A 1179 -6.51 25.59 -18.99
CA PHE A 1179 -6.59 26.53 -20.11
C PHE A 1179 -7.94 27.29 -20.19
N GLY A 1180 -8.82 27.14 -19.20
CA GLY A 1180 -10.20 27.64 -19.20
C GLY A 1180 -10.35 29.15 -18.98
N SER A 1181 -9.45 29.81 -18.24
CA SER A 1181 -9.41 31.28 -18.17
C SER A 1181 -8.08 31.82 -18.73
N PRO A 1182 -8.10 32.62 -19.81
CA PRO A 1182 -6.88 33.16 -20.40
C PRO A 1182 -6.47 34.39 -19.59
N GLY A 1183 -5.32 34.36 -18.92
CA GLY A 1183 -4.93 35.52 -18.12
C GLY A 1183 -3.45 35.67 -17.80
N LYS A 1184 -2.82 34.72 -17.10
CA LYS A 1184 -1.46 34.95 -16.56
C LYS A 1184 -0.54 33.74 -16.56
N TYR A 1185 -1.06 32.51 -16.53
CA TYR A 1185 -0.26 31.30 -16.30
C TYR A 1185 0.13 30.53 -17.57
N HIS A 1186 -0.40 30.91 -18.74
CA HIS A 1186 -0.10 30.25 -20.01
C HIS A 1186 1.40 30.15 -20.31
N THR A 1187 2.14 31.25 -20.10
CA THR A 1187 3.60 31.30 -20.35
C THR A 1187 4.37 30.45 -19.33
N SER A 1188 3.92 30.41 -18.08
CA SER A 1188 4.56 29.65 -17.00
C SER A 1188 4.31 28.14 -17.12
N ILE A 1189 3.14 27.72 -17.62
CA ILE A 1189 2.83 26.32 -17.97
C ILE A 1189 3.68 25.87 -19.16
N VAL A 1190 3.87 26.75 -20.15
CA VAL A 1190 4.76 26.50 -21.30
C VAL A 1190 6.20 26.32 -20.82
N ASP A 1191 6.74 27.23 -20.02
CA ASP A 1191 8.12 27.11 -19.51
C ASP A 1191 8.30 25.87 -18.62
N HIS A 1192 7.30 25.50 -17.81
CA HIS A 1192 7.38 24.32 -16.96
C HIS A 1192 7.34 23.00 -17.77
N LEU A 1193 6.51 22.91 -18.80
CA LEU A 1193 6.44 21.73 -19.68
C LEU A 1193 7.70 21.58 -20.54
N LEU A 1194 8.28 22.69 -21.01
CA LEU A 1194 9.47 22.69 -21.85
C LEU A 1194 10.77 22.40 -21.06
N ASN A 1195 10.85 22.81 -19.79
CA ASN A 1195 12.02 22.57 -18.94
C ASN A 1195 12.11 21.15 -18.35
N ARG A 1196 11.01 20.38 -18.28
CA ARG A 1196 10.98 19.05 -17.62
C ARG A 1196 11.02 17.83 -18.55
N GLN A 1197 11.08 17.99 -19.86
CA GLN A 1197 11.06 16.84 -20.79
C GLN A 1197 12.36 16.01 -20.84
N ASN A 1198 13.28 16.17 -19.86
CA ASN A 1198 14.61 15.55 -19.84
C ASN A 1198 14.79 14.26 -19.04
N ARG A 1199 13.73 13.70 -18.44
CA ARG A 1199 13.89 12.46 -17.65
C ARG A 1199 12.64 11.59 -17.69
N VAL A 1200 12.42 10.86 -18.78
CA VAL A 1200 11.62 9.62 -18.77
C VAL A 1200 12.41 8.52 -19.47
N ASN A 1201 13.34 7.91 -18.76
CA ASN A 1201 14.00 6.69 -19.20
C ASN A 1201 13.14 5.48 -18.79
N ASN A 1202 12.83 4.62 -19.77
CA ASN A 1202 12.15 3.30 -19.72
C ASN A 1202 10.64 3.27 -20.02
N ILE A 1203 10.30 2.99 -21.28
CA ILE A 1203 9.01 2.40 -21.71
C ILE A 1203 9.31 1.23 -22.65
N SER A 1204 9.52 0.03 -22.12
CA SER A 1204 9.64 -1.17 -22.93
C SER A 1204 8.60 -2.21 -22.52
N THR A 1205 7.38 -2.07 -23.04
CA THR A 1205 6.46 -3.17 -23.44
C THR A 1205 5.14 -2.56 -23.93
N LEU A 1206 5.05 -2.35 -25.24
CA LEU A 1206 3.80 -2.22 -25.99
C LEU A 1206 3.96 -3.07 -27.24
N LYS A 1207 3.58 -4.36 -27.13
CA LYS A 1207 3.22 -5.26 -28.23
C LYS A 1207 2.64 -6.53 -27.61
N ASP A 1208 1.33 -6.54 -27.37
CA ASP A 1208 0.40 -7.40 -28.10
C ASP A 1208 -0.99 -7.39 -27.44
N GLY A 1209 -2.03 -7.34 -28.29
CA GLY A 1209 -3.45 -7.49 -27.93
C GLY A 1209 -4.12 -6.17 -27.58
N GLY A 1210 -5.23 -5.74 -28.18
CA GLY A 1210 -6.14 -6.43 -29.08
C GLY A 1210 -6.91 -5.43 -29.93
N ALA A 1211 -7.27 -5.89 -31.12
CA ALA A 1211 -7.90 -5.12 -32.17
C ALA A 1211 -9.38 -4.92 -31.88
N ARG A 1212 -9.82 -3.72 -31.48
CA ARG A 1212 -11.21 -3.27 -31.73
C ARG A 1212 -11.56 -1.78 -31.53
N TYR A 1213 -10.64 -0.84 -31.64
CA TYR A 1213 -11.00 0.60 -31.76
C TYR A 1213 -10.21 1.37 -32.83
N LYS A 1214 -9.63 0.65 -33.81
CA LYS A 1214 -8.71 1.20 -34.83
C LYS A 1214 -9.36 2.10 -35.89
N THR A 1215 -10.66 2.04 -36.10
CA THR A 1215 -11.30 2.67 -37.28
C THR A 1215 -11.64 4.14 -37.12
N SER A 1216 -11.82 4.64 -35.89
CA SER A 1216 -12.04 6.07 -35.63
C SER A 1216 -10.72 6.86 -35.60
N TRP A 1217 -9.70 6.28 -34.98
CA TRP A 1217 -8.39 6.91 -34.79
C TRP A 1217 -7.57 7.04 -36.08
N PHE A 1218 -7.60 6.05 -36.98
CA PHE A 1218 -6.84 6.12 -38.23
C PHE A 1218 -7.39 7.17 -39.21
N SER A 1219 -8.70 7.43 -39.18
CA SER A 1219 -9.35 8.46 -40.00
C SER A 1219 -9.12 9.89 -39.50
N ALA A 1220 -8.84 10.06 -38.21
CA ALA A 1220 -8.46 11.34 -37.63
C ALA A 1220 -6.97 11.67 -37.82
N LEU A 1221 -6.13 10.65 -38.05
CA LEU A 1221 -4.69 10.79 -38.28
C LEU A 1221 -4.30 11.01 -39.75
N GLN A 1222 -5.18 10.64 -40.70
CA GLN A 1222 -5.00 10.87 -42.15
C GLN A 1222 -5.54 12.22 -42.67
N ARG A 1223 -6.37 12.91 -41.88
CA ARG A 1223 -6.78 14.30 -42.14
C ARG A 1223 -5.88 15.23 -41.35
#